data_AF-A0A4Y7LC97-F1
#
_entry.id   AF-A0A4Y7LC97-F1
#
_cell.length_a   1.000
_cell.length_b   1.000
_cell.length_c   1.000
_cell.angle_alpha   90.00
_cell.angle_beta   90.00
_cell.angle_gamma   90.00
#
_symmetry.space_group_name_H-M   'P 1'
#
loop_
_entity.id
_entity.type
_entity.pdbx_description
1 polymer ?
#
loop_
_entity_poly.entity_id
_entity_poly.type
_entity_poly.pdbx_seq_one_letter_code
_entity_poly.pdbx_strand_id
1 'polypeptide(L)'
;MGIGYWGKKEQSMQTFQSEHQNVPTKKYLRTGDLGRVLDRKLFITGRIKDLIIVAGRNIYSADIEKTVESSSEFLRPGCCAVIGVPEETLMEKGISVQETSDQVGLVVIAEVRDGKSVNTAIIQQIQTRVAEEHGVAVASVKLIKPRTISKTTSGKIRRFECLKQFRDGTLNLATEPISVKRTLMRSFTTGSCREGKTPRPQLSSTPISQNTKLSKQEIIHFLQKLVSEQTGISIEKISATEGLVSYGIDSIGVVRAAQKLSDFLGVPVGAVDIFTATCIDDLARFSENLLHKSQQQSVSAAASHNSEIEMHSDKPEIEVSGFRKMGIWLLQFLAIIYASTMLVLPAYVSVSACLSLLSCTLKLTGQTPILSYLMPLALAPVAWILCMLLTCLCISLFGNSFLQPNYALNPEISIWSLDFVKWWTLYKVQQVAGRVLGVHLRGTVFLKFWFEMLGAKIGSLVLLDTIDITDPSLVSIGDGSVISEGVLIRSHEVKNGTLSFLPVRIGRKSSVGPYAVIQKGSILTEDSDILPLQKTDGATLICTDKASKMNKGEMMSEFEDKTSKELEFLYHLAGIYMFPFTLIAYAALFATIPSNPATFALSVGMIYLVHGLILSFLTCIATRFLAGKPDFQRTQLKIWFQHRIIVFCHLKFTHLLSGTEAICIYLRLLGAKVGKHCSVRAINPVSDPELISIGNGVHLGDFSRIIAGFYSSNAKFWSKKVEIQDNAVVGSQSLILPGSLIEKDVILGALSVAPTDYVLQSGGVYVGSHQRPIMVKNLLSNHSLDERIEEMDIKYKKIVGNLAGNLAVTTMKVKFKYFHRIGVGGKGVLKINSLSADDDARIDARGAAIRILKDDGSNALLDLTLKTGKAFYARTIADFSMWLVCGMPAREEHVKRSPHIRDAVWDSLRNADSYSELHYYSNICRIIRCKSGQEMYVKFKIRPINENIGEESGKVEPIGILPPETGAIPRDLNDTRPLLFLADDFQRRVNSPGGVRYIFQLQYQVVPNDENERDTILDCTRPWDQDKFPFIDIGEIVIDRNLNAEESQRLEFNPFLRCHDVDVIRATSCSQSASIDHGRSLIYEICQHLRNGTPLPQSWKYFLEQSDVKVDLSGCPMASSVSSKNQESQEQKTVLSFFSH
;
A
#
# COMPACT_ATOMS: atom_id res chain seq x y z
N MET A 1 -38.65 14.32 23.06
CA MET A 1 -37.89 15.27 22.20
C MET A 1 -38.76 16.50 21.97
N GLY A 2 -38.16 17.69 21.86
CA GLY A 2 -38.93 18.92 21.57
C GLY A 2 -39.60 18.87 20.19
N ILE A 3 -40.73 19.57 20.05
CA ILE A 3 -41.56 19.58 18.82
C ILE A 3 -41.04 20.53 17.72
N GLY A 4 -39.97 21.28 17.98
CA GLY A 4 -39.41 22.25 17.05
C GLY A 4 -38.50 23.29 17.73
N TYR A 5 -37.98 24.21 16.92
CA TYR A 5 -37.29 25.41 17.37
C TYR A 5 -38.30 26.55 17.62
N TRP A 6 -38.23 27.16 18.81
CA TRP A 6 -39.11 28.26 19.21
C TRP A 6 -39.03 29.44 18.24
N GLY A 7 -40.17 29.91 17.73
CA GLY A 7 -40.26 31.02 16.78
C GLY A 7 -39.70 30.75 15.38
N LYS A 8 -39.29 29.51 15.05
CA LYS A 8 -38.66 29.17 13.75
C LYS A 8 -39.36 28.00 13.07
N LYS A 9 -40.54 28.25 12.48
CA LYS A 9 -41.43 27.22 11.93
C LYS A 9 -40.80 26.42 10.78
N GLU A 10 -40.11 27.08 9.86
CA GLU A 10 -39.42 26.42 8.73
C GLU A 10 -38.26 25.53 9.18
N GLN A 11 -37.39 26.02 10.06
CA GLN A 11 -36.28 25.22 10.61
C GLN A 11 -36.80 24.02 11.42
N SER A 12 -37.95 24.19 12.09
CA SER A 12 -38.63 23.12 12.81
C SER A 12 -39.12 22.03 11.87
N MET A 13 -39.77 22.39 10.75
CA MET A 13 -40.17 21.43 9.72
C MET A 13 -38.96 20.70 9.12
N GLN A 14 -37.94 21.44 8.67
CA GLN A 14 -36.78 20.85 8.01
C GLN A 14 -35.97 19.92 8.93
N THR A 15 -35.91 20.20 10.23
CA THR A 15 -35.11 19.42 11.18
C THR A 15 -35.91 18.27 11.79
N PHE A 16 -37.14 18.51 12.27
CA PHE A 16 -37.93 17.54 13.02
C PHE A 16 -38.96 16.79 12.17
N GLN A 17 -39.21 17.22 10.93
CA GLN A 17 -40.20 16.62 10.01
C GLN A 17 -39.61 16.38 8.60
N SER A 18 -38.33 15.97 8.51
CA SER A 18 -37.68 15.71 7.22
C SER A 18 -38.20 14.41 6.59
N GLU A 19 -38.53 14.42 5.31
CA GLU A 19 -38.94 13.22 4.56
C GLU A 19 -37.77 12.72 3.68
N HIS A 20 -37.66 11.40 3.52
CA HIS A 20 -36.64 10.77 2.66
C HIS A 20 -37.29 10.37 1.33
N GLN A 21 -36.64 10.68 0.20
CA GLN A 21 -37.20 10.48 -1.16
C GLN A 21 -37.71 9.05 -1.43
N ASN A 22 -37.07 8.04 -0.84
CA ASN A 22 -37.45 6.64 -1.03
C ASN A 22 -38.57 6.13 -0.11
N VAL A 23 -38.97 6.88 0.93
CA VAL A 23 -40.04 6.49 1.88
C VAL A 23 -40.80 7.73 2.37
N PRO A 24 -41.69 8.32 1.53
CA PRO A 24 -42.36 9.60 1.82
C PRO A 24 -43.34 9.54 3.01
N THR A 25 -43.69 8.34 3.51
CA THR A 25 -44.63 8.18 4.64
C THR A 25 -43.99 8.24 6.03
N LYS A 26 -42.66 8.29 6.14
CA LYS A 26 -41.95 8.39 7.44
C LYS A 26 -41.23 9.72 7.58
N LYS A 27 -41.49 10.40 8.71
CA LYS A 27 -40.78 11.62 9.13
C LYS A 27 -39.53 11.26 9.92
N TYR A 28 -38.41 11.88 9.56
CA TYR A 28 -37.09 11.68 10.15
C TYR A 28 -36.59 12.96 10.84
N LEU A 29 -35.84 12.78 11.93
CA LEU A 29 -35.12 13.85 12.61
C LEU A 29 -33.72 13.99 12.02
N ARG A 30 -33.37 15.18 11.53
CA ARG A 30 -32.00 15.50 11.11
C ARG A 30 -31.16 15.83 12.35
N THR A 31 -30.41 14.85 12.87
CA THR A 31 -29.60 15.02 14.09
C THR A 31 -28.44 16.01 13.90
N GLY A 32 -27.99 16.14 12.65
CA GLY A 32 -26.83 16.94 12.26
C GLY A 32 -25.49 16.25 12.56
N ASP A 33 -25.53 14.98 12.99
CA ASP A 33 -24.35 14.16 13.17
C ASP A 33 -23.85 13.69 11.80
N LEU A 34 -22.54 13.76 11.61
CA LEU A 34 -21.86 13.19 10.48
C LEU A 34 -21.43 11.78 10.85
N GLY A 35 -21.54 10.86 9.90
CA GLY A 35 -21.11 9.50 10.09
C GLY A 35 -20.80 8.82 8.77
N ARG A 36 -20.00 7.77 8.84
CA ARG A 36 -19.63 6.94 7.70
C ARG A 36 -20.05 5.51 7.96
N VAL A 37 -20.55 4.84 6.93
CA VAL A 37 -20.79 3.40 6.97
C VAL A 37 -19.51 2.71 6.52
N LEU A 38 -18.93 1.90 7.40
CA LEU A 38 -17.77 1.05 7.14
C LEU A 38 -18.15 -0.37 7.59
N ASP A 39 -17.96 -1.38 6.73
CA ASP A 39 -18.28 -2.78 7.03
C ASP A 39 -19.71 -3.00 7.56
N ARG A 40 -20.68 -2.29 6.96
CA ARG A 40 -22.11 -2.29 7.36
C ARG A 40 -22.37 -1.76 8.79
N LYS A 41 -21.38 -1.15 9.44
CA LYS A 41 -21.53 -0.47 10.74
C LYS A 41 -21.51 1.05 10.54
N LEU A 42 -22.37 1.77 11.26
CA LEU A 42 -22.43 3.23 11.24
C LEU A 42 -21.48 3.80 12.30
N PHE A 43 -20.47 4.55 11.88
CA PHE A 43 -19.57 5.27 12.76
C PHE A 43 -19.93 6.76 12.74
N ILE A 44 -20.18 7.35 13.91
CA ILE A 44 -20.43 8.79 14.03
C ILE A 44 -19.08 9.50 14.16
N THR A 45 -18.78 10.41 13.24
CA THR A 45 -17.48 11.08 13.11
C THR A 45 -17.46 12.49 13.70
N GLY A 46 -18.62 13.06 14.01
CA GLY A 46 -18.72 14.42 14.55
C GLY A 46 -20.05 15.05 14.21
N ARG A 47 -20.16 16.37 14.34
CA ARG A 47 -21.39 17.11 14.05
C ARG A 47 -21.12 18.20 13.01
N ILE A 48 -22.00 18.33 12.03
CA ILE A 48 -21.82 19.27 10.91
C ILE A 48 -21.67 20.73 11.34
N LYS A 49 -22.26 21.11 12.49
CA LYS A 49 -22.19 22.47 13.06
C LYS A 49 -20.88 22.76 13.80
N ASP A 50 -20.11 21.73 14.13
CA ASP A 50 -18.84 21.84 14.86
C ASP A 50 -17.62 21.68 13.92
N LEU A 51 -17.85 21.55 12.61
CA LEU A 51 -16.83 21.47 11.58
C LEU A 51 -16.40 22.88 11.13
N ILE A 52 -15.12 23.18 11.24
CA ILE A 52 -14.47 24.40 10.75
C ILE A 52 -13.68 24.03 9.49
N ILE A 53 -13.86 24.81 8.42
CA ILE A 53 -13.07 24.71 7.20
C ILE A 53 -12.09 25.88 7.19
N VAL A 54 -10.79 25.57 7.25
CA VAL A 54 -9.71 26.57 7.29
C VAL A 54 -8.48 26.03 6.56
N ALA A 55 -7.88 26.84 5.69
CA ALA A 55 -6.71 26.48 4.88
C ALA A 55 -6.87 25.13 4.11
N GLY A 56 -8.05 24.87 3.56
CA GLY A 56 -8.41 23.67 2.82
C GLY A 56 -8.63 22.43 3.67
N ARG A 57 -8.66 22.54 5.00
CA ARG A 57 -8.80 21.41 5.95
C ARG A 57 -10.14 21.46 6.69
N ASN A 58 -10.74 20.27 6.84
CA ASN A 58 -11.94 20.03 7.63
C ASN A 58 -11.53 19.65 9.07
N ILE A 59 -11.72 20.54 10.04
CA ILE A 59 -11.29 20.32 11.43
C ILE A 59 -12.46 20.49 12.40
N TYR A 60 -12.59 19.58 13.36
CA TYR A 60 -13.58 19.74 14.43
C TYR A 60 -13.01 20.59 15.57
N SER A 61 -13.80 21.56 16.05
CA SER A 61 -13.39 22.44 17.17
C SER A 61 -12.90 21.66 18.40
N ALA A 62 -13.55 20.52 18.70
CA ALA A 62 -13.25 19.72 19.89
C ALA A 62 -11.83 19.10 19.87
N ASP A 63 -11.30 18.78 18.68
CA ASP A 63 -9.99 18.15 18.55
C ASP A 63 -8.87 19.17 18.85
N ILE A 64 -9.02 20.40 18.33
CA ILE A 64 -8.13 21.51 18.65
C ILE A 64 -8.30 21.92 20.12
N GLU A 65 -9.53 22.00 20.65
CA GLU A 65 -9.77 22.33 22.06
C GLU A 65 -9.02 21.36 22.99
N LYS A 66 -9.07 20.05 22.72
CA LYS A 66 -8.33 19.04 23.49
C LYS A 66 -6.82 19.25 23.42
N THR A 67 -6.32 19.59 22.23
CA THR A 67 -4.89 19.88 21.99
C THR A 67 -4.45 21.10 22.79
N VAL A 68 -5.21 22.20 22.70
CA VAL A 68 -4.96 23.44 23.43
C VAL A 68 -4.99 23.18 24.94
N GLU A 69 -5.99 22.45 25.44
CA GLU A 69 -6.11 22.13 26.87
C GLU A 69 -4.92 21.30 27.40
N SER A 70 -4.37 20.41 26.57
CA SER A 70 -3.17 19.61 26.90
C SER A 70 -1.85 20.36 26.70
N SER A 71 -1.86 21.52 26.03
CA SER A 71 -0.64 22.24 25.66
C SER A 71 0.04 22.92 26.85
N SER A 72 -0.69 23.27 27.90
CA SER A 72 -0.15 24.04 29.03
C SER A 72 -0.92 23.82 30.33
N GLU A 73 -0.21 23.62 31.45
CA GLU A 73 -0.81 23.46 32.79
C GLU A 73 -1.50 24.74 33.31
N PHE A 74 -1.22 25.89 32.69
CA PHE A 74 -1.81 27.18 33.04
C PHE A 74 -3.27 27.31 32.57
N LEU A 75 -3.70 26.46 31.64
CA LEU A 75 -5.06 26.42 31.13
C LEU A 75 -5.94 25.49 31.98
N ARG A 76 -7.23 25.84 32.06
CA ARG A 76 -8.22 25.01 32.75
C ARG A 76 -8.79 23.96 31.78
N PRO A 77 -8.64 22.66 32.06
CA PRO A 77 -9.22 21.60 31.22
C PRO A 77 -10.74 21.72 31.12
N GLY A 78 -11.29 21.38 29.95
CA GLY A 78 -12.70 21.53 29.60
C GLY A 78 -13.19 22.99 29.51
N CYS A 79 -12.29 23.98 29.50
CA CYS A 79 -12.60 25.41 29.40
C CYS A 79 -11.87 26.09 28.24
N CYS A 80 -11.82 25.42 27.08
CA CYS A 80 -11.38 26.00 25.82
C CYS A 80 -12.53 26.05 24.79
N ALA A 81 -12.57 27.12 23.98
CA ALA A 81 -13.47 27.25 22.85
C ALA A 81 -12.67 27.61 21.60
N VAL A 82 -12.79 26.79 20.55
CA VAL A 82 -12.18 27.04 19.24
C VAL A 82 -13.26 27.39 18.24
N ILE A 83 -13.11 28.57 17.63
CA ILE A 83 -14.10 29.16 16.73
C ILE A 83 -13.46 29.55 15.39
N GLY A 84 -14.17 29.29 14.29
CA GLY A 84 -13.84 29.85 12.98
C GLY A 84 -14.43 31.26 12.87
N VAL A 85 -13.62 32.25 12.51
CA VAL A 85 -14.01 33.65 12.40
C VAL A 85 -13.74 34.14 10.97
N PRO A 86 -14.72 34.75 10.28
CA PRO A 86 -14.49 35.34 8.96
C PRO A 86 -13.39 36.40 8.99
N GLU A 87 -12.60 36.48 7.93
CA GLU A 87 -11.48 37.39 7.78
C GLU A 87 -11.88 38.86 7.98
N GLU A 88 -13.05 39.28 7.47
CA GLU A 88 -13.60 40.63 7.67
C GLU A 88 -13.70 41.01 9.16
N THR A 89 -14.21 40.10 9.99
CA THR A 89 -14.34 40.29 11.44
C THR A 89 -12.98 40.32 12.15
N LEU A 90 -11.97 39.61 11.62
CA LEU A 90 -10.61 39.61 12.17
C LEU A 90 -9.89 40.91 11.81
N MET A 91 -10.07 41.41 10.58
CA MET A 91 -9.55 42.70 10.11
C MET A 91 -10.15 43.87 10.90
N GLU A 92 -11.46 43.86 11.17
CA GLU A 92 -12.13 44.86 12.04
C GLU A 92 -11.50 44.92 13.44
N LYS A 93 -10.90 43.83 13.91
CA LYS A 93 -10.20 43.73 15.21
C LYS A 93 -8.69 43.89 15.12
N GLY A 94 -8.15 44.23 13.95
CA GLY A 94 -6.71 44.44 13.72
C GLY A 94 -5.88 43.15 13.77
N ILE A 95 -6.49 41.99 13.55
CA ILE A 95 -5.81 40.69 13.51
C ILE A 95 -5.51 40.37 12.04
N SER A 96 -4.23 40.38 11.67
CA SER A 96 -3.80 40.00 10.32
C SER A 96 -3.86 38.49 10.14
N VAL A 97 -4.41 38.04 9.02
CA VAL A 97 -4.44 36.64 8.59
C VAL A 97 -3.70 36.55 7.24
N GLN A 98 -2.97 35.46 7.01
CA GLN A 98 -2.34 35.23 5.70
C GLN A 98 -3.43 34.95 4.65
N GLU A 99 -3.30 35.50 3.45
CA GLU A 99 -4.25 35.29 2.34
C GLU A 99 -4.40 33.78 2.06
N THR A 100 -5.52 33.20 2.50
CA THR A 100 -5.89 31.80 2.30
C THR A 100 -7.22 31.75 1.55
N SER A 101 -7.46 30.67 0.80
CA SER A 101 -8.64 30.53 -0.08
C SER A 101 -10.00 30.59 0.63
N ASP A 102 -10.03 30.34 1.95
CA ASP A 102 -11.26 30.01 2.67
C ASP A 102 -11.86 31.20 3.45
N GLN A 103 -11.19 32.36 3.48
CA GLN A 103 -11.65 33.60 4.15
C GLN A 103 -12.04 33.43 5.64
N VAL A 104 -11.52 32.40 6.33
CA VAL A 104 -11.82 32.09 7.74
C VAL A 104 -10.51 31.86 8.50
N GLY A 105 -10.34 32.57 9.63
CA GLY A 105 -9.22 32.39 10.56
C GLY A 105 -9.65 31.66 11.83
N LEU A 106 -8.74 30.85 12.39
CA LEU A 106 -8.99 30.10 13.63
C LEU A 106 -8.68 30.96 14.86
N VAL A 107 -9.64 31.10 15.78
CA VAL A 107 -9.46 31.81 17.06
C VAL A 107 -9.65 30.84 18.23
N VAL A 108 -8.68 30.85 19.13
CA VAL A 108 -8.67 30.05 20.37
C VAL A 108 -9.01 30.95 21.55
N ILE A 109 -10.02 30.58 22.34
CA ILE A 109 -10.39 31.26 23.58
C ILE A 109 -10.22 30.26 24.71
N ALA A 110 -9.27 30.51 25.62
CA ALA A 110 -8.95 29.55 26.69
C ALA A 110 -8.96 30.22 28.06
N GLU A 111 -9.59 29.57 29.04
CA GLU A 111 -9.66 30.02 30.42
C GLU A 111 -8.38 29.64 31.18
N VAL A 112 -7.78 30.62 31.87
CA VAL A 112 -6.61 30.37 32.72
C VAL A 112 -7.02 29.87 34.11
N ARG A 113 -6.12 29.18 34.82
CA ARG A 113 -6.34 28.76 36.22
C ARG A 113 -6.16 29.92 37.20
N ASP A 114 -6.88 29.88 38.34
CA ASP A 114 -6.80 30.88 39.42
C ASP A 114 -5.34 31.01 39.95
N GLY A 115 -4.85 32.25 40.11
CA GLY A 115 -3.63 32.57 40.89
C GLY A 115 -2.27 32.53 40.19
N LYS A 116 -2.18 32.40 38.84
CA LYS A 116 -0.89 32.38 38.11
C LYS A 116 -0.76 33.52 37.10
N SER A 117 0.42 34.17 37.07
CA SER A 117 0.74 35.23 36.10
C SER A 117 0.98 34.64 34.70
N VAL A 118 0.27 35.18 33.70
CA VAL A 118 0.28 34.69 32.32
C VAL A 118 1.44 35.31 31.54
N ASN A 119 2.30 34.48 30.93
CA ASN A 119 3.40 34.91 30.06
C ASN A 119 2.99 34.75 28.58
N THR A 120 3.50 35.63 27.70
CA THR A 120 3.31 35.55 26.23
C THR A 120 3.82 34.23 25.64
N ALA A 121 4.73 33.53 26.33
CA ALA A 121 5.19 32.19 25.97
C ALA A 121 4.06 31.15 25.83
N ILE A 122 2.98 31.27 26.61
CA ILE A 122 1.84 30.32 26.54
C ILE A 122 1.10 30.47 25.21
N ILE A 123 0.99 31.69 24.68
CA ILE A 123 0.34 31.95 23.39
C ILE A 123 1.15 31.29 22.26
N GLN A 124 2.48 31.46 22.27
CA GLN A 124 3.36 30.81 21.29
C GLN A 124 3.30 29.29 21.40
N GLN A 125 3.31 28.74 22.62
CA GLN A 125 3.20 27.30 22.86
C GLN A 125 1.89 26.71 22.30
N ILE A 126 0.77 27.41 22.49
CA ILE A 126 -0.53 27.02 21.90
C ILE A 126 -0.46 27.06 20.37
N GLN A 127 0.08 28.13 19.79
CA GLN A 127 0.20 28.28 18.35
C GLN A 127 1.07 27.18 17.73
N THR A 128 2.23 26.89 18.32
CA THR A 128 3.14 25.83 17.88
C THR A 128 2.48 24.46 17.98
N ARG A 129 1.85 24.12 19.12
CA ARG A 129 1.21 22.81 19.30
C ARG A 129 0.05 22.58 18.33
N VAL A 130 -0.78 23.60 18.08
CA VAL A 130 -1.89 23.47 17.12
C VAL A 130 -1.37 23.33 15.69
N ALA A 131 -0.29 24.06 15.34
CA ALA A 131 0.35 23.92 14.03
C ALA A 131 0.99 22.53 13.84
N GLU A 132 1.69 22.01 14.84
CA GLU A 132 2.32 20.68 14.81
C GLU A 132 1.30 19.54 14.70
N GLU A 133 0.21 19.59 15.48
CA GLU A 133 -0.74 18.49 15.58
C GLU A 133 -1.84 18.53 14.50
N HIS A 134 -2.30 19.73 14.11
CA HIS A 134 -3.42 19.90 13.18
C HIS A 134 -3.01 20.45 11.81
N GLY A 135 -1.78 20.95 11.67
CA GLY A 135 -1.27 21.52 10.43
C GLY A 135 -1.96 22.83 10.03
N VAL A 136 -2.51 23.58 10.99
CA VAL A 136 -3.20 24.87 10.77
C VAL A 136 -2.70 25.92 11.75
N ALA A 137 -2.47 27.14 11.25
CA ALA A 137 -2.07 28.28 12.06
C ALA A 137 -3.26 28.89 12.83
N VAL A 138 -3.02 29.30 14.07
CA VAL A 138 -4.01 29.99 14.90
C VAL A 138 -3.90 31.50 14.68
N ALA A 139 -4.96 32.13 14.17
CA ALA A 139 -5.01 33.57 13.89
C ALA A 139 -4.97 34.42 15.17
N SER A 140 -5.62 33.97 16.25
CA SER A 140 -5.57 34.68 17.53
C SER A 140 -5.83 33.76 18.71
N VAL A 141 -5.08 33.96 19.79
CA VAL A 141 -5.31 33.31 21.09
C VAL A 141 -5.77 34.37 22.09
N LYS A 142 -6.92 34.15 22.73
CA LYS A 142 -7.48 35.01 23.78
C LYS A 142 -7.56 34.24 25.09
N LEU A 143 -6.74 34.66 26.05
CA LEU A 143 -6.76 34.10 27.40
C LEU A 143 -7.75 34.90 28.25
N ILE A 144 -8.71 34.20 28.85
CA ILE A 144 -9.79 34.81 29.64
C ILE A 144 -9.70 34.43 31.12
N LYS A 145 -10.23 35.30 31.97
CA LYS A 145 -10.22 35.13 33.43
C LYS A 145 -10.93 33.83 33.85
N PRO A 146 -10.51 33.21 34.96
CA PRO A 146 -11.18 32.04 35.52
C PRO A 146 -12.69 32.26 35.67
N ARG A 147 -13.50 31.23 35.38
CA ARG A 147 -14.96 31.19 35.49
C ARG A 147 -15.73 32.13 34.55
N THR A 148 -15.13 32.51 33.42
CA THR A 148 -15.77 33.45 32.47
C THR A 148 -16.13 32.82 31.12
N ILE A 149 -15.73 31.57 30.84
CA ILE A 149 -16.10 30.92 29.58
C ILE A 149 -17.58 30.52 29.56
N SER A 150 -18.26 30.82 28.45
CA SER A 150 -19.70 30.55 28.29
C SER A 150 -19.99 29.04 28.18
N LYS A 151 -20.73 28.47 29.14
CA LYS A 151 -21.15 27.06 29.15
C LYS A 151 -22.67 26.90 29.27
N THR A 152 -23.18 25.76 28.84
CA THR A 152 -24.55 25.31 29.08
C THR A 152 -24.69 24.79 30.53
N THR A 153 -25.92 24.63 31.02
CA THR A 153 -26.19 24.03 32.34
C THR A 153 -25.62 22.60 32.47
N SER A 154 -25.44 21.90 31.34
CA SER A 154 -24.80 20.58 31.25
C SER A 154 -23.25 20.61 31.17
N GLY A 155 -22.63 21.79 31.29
CA GLY A 155 -21.17 21.95 31.24
C GLY A 155 -20.56 22.05 29.83
N LYS A 156 -21.35 21.89 28.75
CA LYS A 156 -20.86 22.01 27.36
C LYS A 156 -20.54 23.45 26.99
N ILE A 157 -19.44 23.67 26.26
CA ILE A 157 -19.02 24.98 25.74
C ILE A 157 -20.07 25.55 24.78
N ARG A 158 -20.43 26.82 24.97
CA ARG A 158 -21.35 27.57 24.08
C ARG A 158 -20.54 28.34 23.05
N ARG A 159 -19.97 27.63 22.06
CA ARG A 159 -19.08 28.22 21.02
C ARG A 159 -19.69 29.42 20.29
N PHE A 160 -20.99 29.40 20.03
CA PHE A 160 -21.69 30.54 19.43
C PHE A 160 -21.69 31.79 20.32
N GLU A 161 -21.84 31.61 21.64
CA GLU A 161 -21.76 32.71 22.60
C GLU A 161 -20.33 33.24 22.71
N CYS A 162 -19.32 32.35 22.71
CA CYS A 162 -17.91 32.76 22.68
C CYS A 162 -17.55 33.52 21.39
N LEU A 163 -18.08 33.11 20.23
CA LEU A 163 -17.94 33.83 18.97
C LEU A 163 -18.60 35.21 19.04
N LYS A 164 -19.80 35.31 19.63
CA LYS A 164 -20.49 36.57 19.84
C LYS A 164 -19.69 37.48 20.78
N GLN A 165 -19.23 36.98 21.92
CA GLN A 165 -18.41 37.73 22.87
C GLN A 165 -17.07 38.19 22.26
N PHE A 166 -16.47 37.35 21.42
CA PHE A 166 -15.28 37.72 20.66
C PHE A 166 -15.59 38.87 19.71
N ARG A 167 -16.66 38.78 18.90
CA ARG A 167 -17.13 39.82 17.97
C ARG A 167 -17.44 41.13 18.67
N ASP A 168 -18.22 41.07 19.74
CA ASP A 168 -18.67 42.24 20.50
C ASP A 168 -17.55 42.82 21.40
N GLY A 169 -16.41 42.13 21.53
CA GLY A 169 -15.29 42.56 22.37
C GLY A 169 -15.56 42.45 23.87
N THR A 170 -16.53 41.64 24.28
CA THR A 170 -17.00 41.50 25.68
C THR A 170 -16.32 40.35 26.44
N LEU A 171 -15.26 39.76 25.87
CA LEU A 171 -14.46 38.73 26.55
C LEU A 171 -13.72 39.31 27.76
N ASN A 172 -13.80 38.63 28.90
CA ASN A 172 -13.07 39.00 30.12
C ASN A 172 -11.60 38.56 30.01
N LEU A 173 -10.77 39.34 29.33
CA LEU A 173 -9.36 39.01 29.11
C LEU A 173 -8.55 38.96 30.42
N ALA A 174 -7.64 37.99 30.50
CA ALA A 174 -6.69 37.84 31.61
C ALA A 174 -5.47 38.77 31.49
N THR A 175 -5.30 39.46 30.36
CA THR A 175 -4.20 40.40 30.09
C THR A 175 -4.71 41.56 29.23
N GLU A 176 -4.32 42.80 29.55
CA GLU A 176 -4.65 43.97 28.70
C GLU A 176 -3.76 44.03 27.44
N PRO A 177 -4.27 44.49 26.29
CA PRO A 177 -3.53 44.47 25.02
C PRO A 177 -2.49 45.59 24.94
N ILE A 178 -1.23 45.22 24.68
CA ILE A 178 -0.16 46.16 24.32
C ILE A 178 -0.38 46.60 22.85
N SER A 179 -0.76 47.85 22.64
CA SER A 179 -0.77 48.49 21.32
C SER A 179 0.65 48.73 20.80
N VAL A 180 1.08 47.98 19.80
CA VAL A 180 2.25 48.33 18.99
C VAL A 180 1.76 49.06 17.74
N LYS A 181 1.84 50.40 17.77
CA LYS A 181 1.74 51.23 16.57
C LYS A 181 2.96 50.92 15.68
N ARG A 182 2.74 50.35 14.49
CA ARG A 182 3.66 50.55 13.36
C ARG A 182 2.92 51.18 12.20
N THR A 183 3.48 52.32 11.81
CA THR A 183 3.02 53.27 10.83
C THR A 183 2.95 52.65 9.44
N LEU A 184 1.81 52.83 8.79
CA LEU A 184 1.56 52.59 7.38
C LEU A 184 2.58 53.32 6.50
N MET A 185 3.18 52.60 5.54
CA MET A 185 3.38 53.16 4.21
C MET A 185 2.37 52.48 3.27
N ARG A 186 1.39 53.26 2.86
CA ARG A 186 0.35 52.92 1.87
C ARG A 186 0.89 53.32 0.50
N SER A 187 0.87 52.42 -0.48
CA SER A 187 0.04 52.50 -1.71
C SER A 187 0.95 52.00 -2.83
N PHE A 188 0.58 51.03 -3.67
CA PHE A 188 -0.50 51.15 -4.65
C PHE A 188 -1.36 49.88 -4.79
N THR A 189 -2.66 50.03 -4.52
CA THR A 189 -3.77 49.40 -5.25
C THR A 189 -4.06 50.29 -6.47
N THR A 190 -4.40 49.82 -7.68
CA THR A 190 -5.69 49.23 -8.12
C THR A 190 -5.52 48.70 -9.56
N GLY A 191 -6.31 47.74 -10.08
CA GLY A 191 -7.50 47.13 -9.52
C GLY A 191 -8.08 45.98 -10.37
N SER A 192 -9.23 45.50 -9.89
CA SER A 192 -10.32 44.80 -10.59
C SER A 192 -9.93 43.70 -11.60
N CYS A 193 -10.23 42.44 -11.25
CA CYS A 193 -10.95 41.55 -12.17
C CYS A 193 -11.73 40.48 -11.37
N ARG A 194 -13.04 40.44 -11.64
CA ARG A 194 -13.91 39.28 -11.43
C ARG A 194 -13.41 38.11 -12.28
N GLU A 195 -13.75 36.90 -11.84
CA GLU A 195 -13.71 35.62 -12.57
C GLU A 195 -12.34 35.12 -13.08
N GLY A 196 -11.97 33.93 -12.57
CA GLY A 196 -11.09 32.91 -13.17
C GLY A 196 -9.90 33.35 -14.04
N LYS A 197 -8.69 33.36 -13.46
CA LYS A 197 -7.36 32.97 -14.02
C LYS A 197 -6.25 33.61 -13.19
N THR A 198 -5.36 32.80 -12.59
CA THR A 198 -4.08 33.28 -12.03
C THR A 198 -2.98 33.20 -13.11
N PRO A 199 -2.08 34.20 -13.23
CA PRO A 199 -1.01 34.17 -14.23
C PRO A 199 0.23 33.42 -13.70
N ARG A 200 0.76 32.49 -14.50
CA ARG A 200 2.15 32.01 -14.36
C ARG A 200 3.12 33.08 -14.88
N PRO A 201 4.24 33.38 -14.19
CA PRO A 201 5.29 34.21 -14.78
C PRO A 201 6.04 33.40 -15.84
N GLN A 202 6.22 33.99 -17.03
CA GLN A 202 7.18 33.53 -18.03
C GLN A 202 8.60 33.68 -17.47
N LEU A 203 9.35 32.57 -17.37
CA LEU A 203 10.80 32.65 -17.23
C LEU A 203 11.37 33.28 -18.50
N SER A 204 11.85 34.51 -18.41
CA SER A 204 12.76 35.08 -19.38
C SER A 204 14.09 34.32 -19.30
N SER A 205 14.37 33.46 -20.27
CA SER A 205 15.67 32.81 -20.43
C SER A 205 16.69 33.83 -20.94
N THR A 206 17.43 34.46 -20.04
CA THR A 206 18.79 34.93 -20.35
C THR A 206 19.76 33.78 -20.07
N PRO A 207 20.68 33.45 -21.00
CA PRO A 207 21.64 32.38 -20.79
C PRO A 207 22.69 32.84 -19.76
N ILE A 208 22.61 32.33 -18.54
CA ILE A 208 23.70 32.46 -17.57
C ILE A 208 24.62 31.26 -17.77
N SER A 209 25.76 31.53 -18.39
CA SER A 209 26.95 30.68 -18.30
C SER A 209 27.37 30.54 -16.84
N GLN A 210 27.52 29.30 -16.33
CA GLN A 210 28.76 28.78 -15.71
C GLN A 210 28.55 27.49 -14.92
N ASN A 211 29.48 26.54 -15.13
CA ASN A 211 29.75 25.37 -14.30
C ASN A 211 30.25 25.80 -12.90
N THR A 212 29.35 26.07 -11.96
CA THR A 212 29.71 26.18 -10.53
C THR A 212 29.07 25.03 -9.76
N LYS A 213 29.90 24.18 -9.14
CA LYS A 213 29.43 23.21 -8.15
C LYS A 213 28.88 23.98 -6.96
N LEU A 214 27.55 24.03 -6.83
CA LEU A 214 26.88 24.50 -5.62
C LEU A 214 27.24 23.61 -4.44
N SER A 215 27.78 24.20 -3.39
CA SER A 215 28.15 23.53 -2.15
C SER A 215 26.96 23.43 -1.19
N LYS A 216 26.93 22.38 -0.35
CA LYS A 216 25.94 22.23 0.73
C LYS A 216 25.71 23.50 1.56
N GLN A 217 26.76 24.28 1.84
CA GLN A 217 26.66 25.51 2.64
C GLN A 217 25.86 26.60 1.95
N GLU A 218 25.94 26.71 0.62
CA GLU A 218 25.17 27.67 -0.16
C GLU A 218 23.68 27.29 -0.22
N ILE A 219 23.38 25.99 -0.27
CA ILE A 219 22.00 25.47 -0.20
C ILE A 219 21.40 25.74 1.18
N ILE A 220 22.15 25.54 2.27
CA ILE A 220 21.69 25.87 3.63
C ILE A 220 21.39 27.35 3.76
N HIS A 221 22.29 28.22 3.30
CA HIS A 221 22.09 29.66 3.35
C HIS A 221 20.87 30.11 2.52
N PHE A 222 20.65 29.50 1.35
CA PHE A 222 19.45 29.73 0.54
C PHE A 222 18.17 29.33 1.28
N LEU A 223 18.16 28.17 1.92
CA LEU A 223 17.00 27.68 2.69
C LEU A 223 16.73 28.57 3.91
N GLN A 224 17.76 29.03 4.63
CA GLN A 224 17.60 29.97 5.74
C GLN A 224 17.03 31.32 5.27
N LYS A 225 17.47 31.82 4.11
CA LYS A 225 16.92 33.04 3.50
C LYS A 225 15.45 32.84 3.09
N LEU A 226 15.11 31.68 2.55
CA LEU A 226 13.74 31.35 2.17
C LEU A 226 12.81 31.30 3.38
N VAL A 227 13.26 30.69 4.48
CA VAL A 227 12.53 30.70 5.76
C VAL A 227 12.38 32.13 6.28
N SER A 228 13.45 32.93 6.22
CA SER A 228 13.41 34.35 6.62
C SER A 228 12.40 35.17 5.81
N GLU A 229 12.37 35.01 4.49
CA GLU A 229 11.43 35.70 3.58
C GLU A 229 9.96 35.33 3.83
N GLN A 230 9.68 34.08 4.19
CA GLN A 230 8.31 33.60 4.38
C GLN A 230 7.77 33.84 5.80
N THR A 231 8.65 33.87 6.80
CA THR A 231 8.27 33.93 8.23
C THR A 231 8.58 35.29 8.88
N GLY A 232 9.42 36.12 8.26
CA GLY A 232 9.89 37.39 8.80
C GLY A 232 10.94 37.26 9.92
N ILE A 233 11.43 36.05 10.20
CA ILE A 233 12.46 35.76 11.21
C ILE A 233 13.84 36.14 10.64
N SER A 234 14.71 36.79 11.42
CA SER A 234 16.08 37.13 11.01
C SER A 234 16.93 35.86 10.77
N ILE A 235 17.72 35.84 9.70
CA ILE A 235 18.56 34.68 9.29
C ILE A 235 19.44 34.15 10.45
N GLU A 236 19.97 35.04 11.30
CA GLU A 236 20.81 34.69 12.47
C GLU A 236 20.10 33.83 13.53
N LYS A 237 18.76 33.76 13.51
CA LYS A 237 17.95 32.99 14.46
C LYS A 237 17.43 31.67 13.89
N ILE A 238 17.77 31.35 12.64
CA ILE A 238 17.27 30.16 11.93
C ILE A 238 18.33 29.08 11.99
N SER A 239 18.09 28.02 12.77
CA SER A 239 19.01 26.90 12.91
C SER A 239 18.93 25.95 11.73
N ALA A 240 20.07 25.47 11.25
CA ALA A 240 20.12 24.43 10.21
C ALA A 240 19.62 23.06 10.70
N THR A 241 19.52 22.85 12.01
CA THR A 241 19.08 21.58 12.63
C THR A 241 17.58 21.49 12.88
N GLU A 242 16.82 22.53 12.55
CA GLU A 242 15.35 22.55 12.68
C GLU A 242 14.67 22.41 11.32
N GLY A 243 13.45 21.89 11.31
CA GLY A 243 12.65 21.68 10.10
C GLY A 243 12.03 22.99 9.60
N LEU A 244 11.62 23.03 8.33
CA LEU A 244 10.94 24.22 7.79
C LEU A 244 9.59 24.49 8.47
N VAL A 245 8.88 23.43 8.86
CA VAL A 245 7.54 23.49 9.46
C VAL A 245 7.57 24.07 10.89
N SER A 246 8.66 23.88 11.65
CA SER A 246 8.77 24.42 13.02
C SER A 246 8.86 25.95 13.04
N TYR A 247 9.24 26.58 11.93
CA TYR A 247 9.21 28.04 11.77
C TYR A 247 7.87 28.59 11.29
N GLY A 248 6.83 27.74 11.19
CA GLY A 248 5.48 28.16 10.80
C GLY A 248 5.24 28.19 9.28
N ILE A 249 6.06 27.48 8.50
CA ILE A 249 5.81 27.28 7.06
C ILE A 249 4.68 26.26 6.89
N ASP A 250 3.56 26.70 6.31
CA ASP A 250 2.37 25.89 6.07
C ASP A 250 2.48 25.02 4.80
N SER A 251 1.46 24.21 4.52
CA SER A 251 1.50 23.29 3.37
C SER A 251 1.62 24.01 2.01
N ILE A 252 1.16 25.26 1.91
CA ILE A 252 1.29 26.10 0.70
C ILE A 252 2.69 26.72 0.61
N GLY A 253 3.23 27.17 1.75
CA GLY A 253 4.60 27.65 1.89
C GLY A 253 5.63 26.59 1.53
N VAL A 254 5.39 25.32 1.86
CA VAL A 254 6.22 24.18 1.45
C VAL A 254 6.22 23.97 -0.07
N VAL A 255 5.06 24.05 -0.73
CA VAL A 255 4.98 23.94 -2.20
C VAL A 255 5.73 25.10 -2.86
N ARG A 256 5.61 26.32 -2.31
CA ARG A 256 6.35 27.50 -2.78
C ARG A 256 7.86 27.37 -2.52
N ALA A 257 8.25 26.77 -1.39
CA ALA A 257 9.63 26.49 -1.06
C ALA A 257 10.24 25.46 -2.02
N ALA A 258 9.49 24.40 -2.34
CA ALA A 258 9.88 23.39 -3.32
C ALA A 258 10.09 23.99 -4.71
N GLN A 259 9.20 24.90 -5.13
CA GLN A 259 9.37 25.62 -6.39
C GLN A 259 10.63 26.49 -6.39
N LYS A 260 10.80 27.37 -5.39
CA LYS A 260 11.97 28.26 -5.28
C LYS A 260 13.29 27.47 -5.19
N LEU A 261 13.28 26.34 -4.47
CA LEU A 261 14.44 25.46 -4.36
C LEU A 261 14.73 24.73 -5.67
N SER A 262 13.70 24.30 -6.40
CA SER A 262 13.84 23.72 -7.74
C SER A 262 14.44 24.72 -8.72
N ASP A 263 13.97 25.98 -8.66
CA ASP A 263 14.46 27.07 -9.49
C ASP A 263 15.92 27.41 -9.17
N PHE A 264 16.31 27.36 -7.89
CA PHE A 264 17.68 27.61 -7.42
C PHE A 264 18.66 26.49 -7.80
N LEU A 265 18.22 25.23 -7.74
CA LEU A 265 19.08 24.06 -8.03
C LEU A 265 19.07 23.65 -9.51
N GLY A 266 18.06 24.11 -10.28
CA GLY A 266 17.85 23.68 -11.67
C GLY A 266 17.37 22.22 -11.80
N VAL A 267 16.90 21.61 -10.70
CA VAL A 267 16.43 20.21 -10.63
C VAL A 267 15.10 20.19 -9.89
N PRO A 268 14.08 19.42 -10.34
CA PRO A 268 12.80 19.37 -9.66
C PRO A 268 12.95 18.76 -8.25
N VAL A 269 12.50 19.50 -7.24
CA VAL A 269 12.36 19.06 -5.84
C VAL A 269 10.88 18.97 -5.52
N GLY A 270 10.42 17.81 -5.05
CA GLY A 270 9.02 17.61 -4.68
C GLY A 270 8.69 18.23 -3.33
N ALA A 271 7.44 18.68 -3.16
CA ALA A 271 6.94 19.12 -1.85
C ALA A 271 7.04 18.00 -0.79
N VAL A 272 6.87 16.74 -1.21
CA VAL A 272 7.04 15.55 -0.36
C VAL A 272 8.47 15.46 0.19
N ASP A 273 9.47 15.80 -0.62
CA ASP A 273 10.88 15.71 -0.21
C ASP A 273 11.21 16.72 0.90
N ILE A 274 10.59 17.92 0.85
CA ILE A 274 10.68 18.92 1.91
C ILE A 274 9.95 18.45 3.17
N PHE A 275 8.79 17.81 3.04
CA PHE A 275 8.05 17.26 4.19
C PHE A 275 8.76 16.10 4.88
N THR A 276 9.49 15.29 4.12
CA THR A 276 10.25 14.16 4.67
C THR A 276 11.56 14.57 5.33
N ALA A 277 12.05 15.78 5.05
CA ALA A 277 13.28 16.27 5.62
C ALA A 277 13.09 16.68 7.08
N THR A 278 13.92 16.11 7.96
CA THR A 278 13.91 16.36 9.40
C THR A 278 14.46 17.73 9.79
N CYS A 279 15.41 18.26 9.01
CA CYS A 279 15.95 19.61 9.19
C CYS A 279 16.47 20.23 7.89
N ILE A 280 16.76 21.54 7.91
CA ILE A 280 17.37 22.28 6.78
C ILE A 280 18.67 21.62 6.30
N ASP A 281 19.51 21.11 7.21
CA ASP A 281 20.77 20.44 6.86
C ASP A 281 20.54 19.11 6.11
N ASP A 282 19.52 18.33 6.51
CA ASP A 282 19.14 17.09 5.84
C ASP A 282 18.55 17.38 4.45
N LEU A 283 17.73 18.43 4.33
CA LEU A 283 17.19 18.88 3.04
C LEU A 283 18.31 19.36 2.10
N ALA A 284 19.32 20.04 2.62
CA ALA A 284 20.48 20.47 1.85
C ALA A 284 21.33 19.28 1.36
N ARG A 285 21.56 18.26 2.20
CA ARG A 285 22.25 17.01 1.80
C ARG A 285 21.47 16.24 0.73
N PHE A 286 20.14 16.16 0.86
CA PHE A 286 19.30 15.53 -0.15
C PHE A 286 19.37 16.27 -1.48
N SER A 287 19.29 17.60 -1.44
CA SER A 287 19.37 18.48 -2.61
C SER A 287 20.73 18.39 -3.33
N GLU A 288 21.83 18.33 -2.57
CA GLU A 288 23.19 18.13 -3.10
C GLU A 288 23.33 16.77 -3.82
N ASN A 289 22.75 15.70 -3.24
CA ASN A 289 22.73 14.37 -3.86
C ASN A 289 21.89 14.32 -5.15
N LEU A 290 20.79 15.08 -5.22
CA LEU A 290 19.99 15.21 -6.43
C LEU A 290 20.77 15.88 -7.57
N LEU A 291 21.52 16.94 -7.25
CA LEU A 291 22.44 17.62 -8.18
C LEU A 291 23.53 16.67 -8.70
N HIS A 292 24.11 15.84 -7.83
CA HIS A 292 25.11 14.87 -8.24
C HIS A 292 24.57 13.78 -9.18
N LYS A 293 23.34 13.31 -8.94
CA LYS A 293 22.68 12.32 -9.82
C LYS A 293 22.30 12.90 -11.18
N SER A 294 21.85 14.16 -11.23
CA SER A 294 21.50 14.80 -12.51
C SER A 294 22.74 15.09 -13.36
N GLN A 295 23.88 15.45 -12.75
CA GLN A 295 25.15 15.65 -13.45
C GLN A 295 25.79 14.34 -13.96
N GLN A 296 25.59 13.21 -13.28
CA GLN A 296 26.04 11.91 -13.80
C GLN A 296 25.18 11.43 -14.99
N GLN A 297 23.88 11.75 -15.00
CA GLN A 297 23.01 11.50 -16.15
C GLN A 297 23.39 12.34 -17.36
N SER A 298 23.79 13.62 -17.18
CA SER A 298 24.14 14.50 -18.29
C SER A 298 25.45 14.14 -19.01
N VAL A 299 26.46 13.61 -18.30
CA VAL A 299 27.73 13.17 -18.94
C VAL A 299 27.54 11.87 -19.73
N SER A 300 26.63 10.98 -19.33
CA SER A 300 26.29 9.79 -20.14
C SER A 300 25.35 10.13 -21.31
N ALA A 301 24.54 11.18 -21.19
CA ALA A 301 23.60 11.62 -22.21
C ALA A 301 24.25 12.46 -23.34
N ALA A 302 25.41 13.08 -23.09
CA ALA A 302 26.11 13.92 -24.06
C ALA A 302 26.62 13.17 -25.32
N ALA A 303 26.69 11.83 -25.30
CA ALA A 303 27.08 11.03 -26.45
C ALA A 303 25.90 10.67 -27.38
N SER A 304 24.65 10.87 -26.96
CA SER A 304 23.50 10.44 -27.76
C SER A 304 22.21 11.15 -27.32
N HIS A 305 21.98 12.38 -27.77
CA HIS A 305 20.70 12.87 -28.30
C HIS A 305 20.67 14.40 -28.37
N ASN A 306 20.44 14.91 -29.58
CA ASN A 306 19.61 16.09 -29.77
C ASN A 306 18.17 15.68 -29.42
N SER A 307 17.56 16.32 -28.43
CA SER A 307 16.12 16.21 -28.16
C SER A 307 15.56 17.59 -27.86
N GLU A 308 14.56 17.95 -28.64
CA GLU A 308 13.74 19.14 -28.53
C GLU A 308 13.07 19.23 -27.15
N ILE A 309 13.08 20.44 -26.61
CA ILE A 309 12.45 20.82 -25.34
C ILE A 309 10.92 20.79 -25.53
N GLU A 310 10.22 19.88 -24.83
CA GLU A 310 8.76 19.99 -24.64
C GLU A 310 8.45 21.19 -23.73
N MET A 311 8.16 22.33 -24.34
CA MET A 311 7.47 23.44 -23.68
C MET A 311 6.02 23.05 -23.40
N HIS A 312 5.62 22.96 -22.13
CA HIS A 312 4.21 23.01 -21.76
C HIS A 312 3.64 24.39 -22.12
N SER A 313 3.04 24.51 -23.30
CA SER A 313 2.16 25.63 -23.63
C SER A 313 0.79 25.41 -22.98
N ASP A 314 0.42 26.25 -22.02
CA ASP A 314 -0.96 26.40 -21.54
C ASP A 314 -1.80 26.99 -22.69
N LYS A 315 -2.24 26.15 -23.65
CA LYS A 315 -3.24 26.55 -24.65
C LYS A 315 -4.60 26.72 -23.92
N PRO A 316 -5.28 27.89 -24.04
CA PRO A 316 -6.57 28.11 -23.40
C PRO A 316 -7.62 27.11 -23.93
N GLU A 317 -8.47 26.58 -23.04
CA GLU A 317 -9.66 25.83 -23.46
C GLU A 317 -10.48 26.69 -24.43
N ILE A 318 -10.61 26.21 -25.67
CA ILE A 318 -11.35 26.91 -26.72
C ILE A 318 -12.83 26.77 -26.40
N GLU A 319 -13.48 27.84 -25.92
CA GLU A 319 -14.94 27.89 -25.84
C GLU A 319 -15.55 27.82 -27.25
N VAL A 320 -16.11 26.66 -27.59
CA VAL A 320 -16.73 26.43 -28.90
C VAL A 320 -18.19 26.90 -28.87
N SER A 321 -18.57 27.75 -29.83
CA SER A 321 -19.93 28.28 -29.97
C SER A 321 -20.99 27.17 -30.11
N GLY A 322 -22.19 27.39 -29.56
CA GLY A 322 -23.29 26.42 -29.61
C GLY A 322 -23.68 25.99 -31.03
N PHE A 323 -23.63 26.93 -31.99
CA PHE A 323 -23.90 26.64 -33.41
C PHE A 323 -22.87 25.69 -34.03
N ARG A 324 -21.59 25.85 -33.69
CA ARG A 324 -20.53 24.95 -34.16
C ARG A 324 -20.66 23.55 -33.57
N LYS A 325 -21.10 23.42 -32.32
CA LYS A 325 -21.42 22.11 -31.70
C LYS A 325 -22.54 21.39 -32.46
N MET A 326 -23.63 22.09 -32.77
CA MET A 326 -24.73 21.53 -33.57
C MET A 326 -24.29 21.09 -34.97
N GLY A 327 -23.47 21.90 -35.65
CA GLY A 327 -22.91 21.54 -36.96
C GLY A 327 -22.06 20.27 -36.91
N ILE A 328 -21.21 20.11 -35.89
CA ILE A 328 -20.39 18.90 -35.72
C ILE A 328 -21.26 17.67 -35.41
N TRP A 329 -22.32 17.81 -34.60
CA TRP A 329 -23.26 16.70 -34.35
C TRP A 329 -23.97 16.23 -35.63
N LEU A 330 -24.41 17.17 -36.47
CA LEU A 330 -25.01 16.83 -37.77
C LEU A 330 -24.01 16.09 -38.68
N LEU A 331 -22.76 16.57 -38.73
CA LEU A 331 -21.69 15.92 -39.49
C LEU A 331 -21.37 14.51 -38.96
N GLN A 332 -21.37 14.30 -37.64
CA GLN A 332 -21.20 12.98 -37.04
C GLN A 332 -22.35 12.02 -37.40
N PHE A 333 -23.58 12.53 -37.44
CA PHE A 333 -24.73 11.73 -37.89
C PHE A 333 -24.60 11.31 -39.35
N LEU A 334 -24.22 12.24 -40.24
CA LEU A 334 -23.97 11.94 -41.66
C LEU A 334 -22.79 10.95 -41.82
N ALA A 335 -21.76 11.10 -41.00
CA ALA A 335 -20.63 10.19 -40.94
C ALA A 335 -21.03 8.76 -40.53
N ILE A 336 -21.96 8.58 -39.59
CA ILE A 336 -22.48 7.25 -39.22
C ILE A 336 -23.20 6.60 -40.40
N ILE A 337 -24.00 7.37 -41.14
CA ILE A 337 -24.67 6.87 -42.35
C ILE A 337 -23.63 6.41 -43.37
N TYR A 338 -22.61 7.24 -43.63
CA TYR A 338 -21.51 6.91 -44.55
C TYR A 338 -20.71 5.68 -44.09
N ALA A 339 -20.37 5.57 -42.81
CA ALA A 339 -19.69 4.40 -42.26
C ALA A 339 -20.54 3.13 -42.43
N SER A 340 -21.86 3.23 -42.22
CA SER A 340 -22.79 2.12 -42.36
C SER A 340 -22.89 1.67 -43.82
N THR A 341 -22.96 2.60 -44.78
CA THR A 341 -23.00 2.25 -46.21
C THR A 341 -21.70 1.59 -46.67
N MET A 342 -20.55 2.06 -46.21
CA MET A 342 -19.24 1.44 -46.49
C MET A 342 -19.13 0.00 -46.00
N LEU A 343 -19.75 -0.34 -44.86
CA LEU A 343 -19.71 -1.70 -44.31
C LEU A 343 -20.77 -2.62 -44.92
N VAL A 344 -21.97 -2.10 -45.22
CA VAL A 344 -23.09 -2.88 -45.75
C VAL A 344 -22.93 -3.18 -47.23
N LEU A 345 -22.36 -2.26 -48.04
CA LEU A 345 -22.22 -2.44 -49.49
C LEU A 345 -21.38 -3.68 -49.85
N PRO A 346 -20.17 -3.92 -49.29
CA PRO A 346 -19.40 -5.15 -49.53
C PRO A 346 -20.16 -6.42 -49.13
N ALA A 347 -20.85 -6.39 -48.00
CA ALA A 347 -21.64 -7.51 -47.51
C ALA A 347 -22.79 -7.84 -48.47
N TYR A 348 -23.51 -6.82 -48.96
CA TYR A 348 -24.58 -6.98 -49.94
C TYR A 348 -24.06 -7.58 -51.26
N VAL A 349 -22.96 -7.05 -51.80
CA VAL A 349 -22.36 -7.54 -53.06
C VAL A 349 -21.93 -9.00 -52.91
N SER A 350 -21.26 -9.35 -51.81
CA SER A 350 -20.83 -10.72 -51.53
C SER A 350 -22.01 -11.69 -51.39
N VAL A 351 -23.02 -11.34 -50.59
CA VAL A 351 -24.21 -12.19 -50.37
C VAL A 351 -25.00 -12.34 -51.67
N SER A 352 -25.18 -11.27 -52.44
CA SER A 352 -25.87 -11.31 -53.74
C SER A 352 -25.15 -12.19 -54.76
N ALA A 353 -23.81 -12.08 -54.84
CA ALA A 353 -22.99 -12.95 -55.68
C ALA A 353 -23.13 -14.42 -55.27
N CYS A 354 -23.12 -14.71 -53.96
CA CYS A 354 -23.31 -16.05 -53.43
C CYS A 354 -24.70 -16.63 -53.76
N LEU A 355 -25.76 -15.84 -53.59
CA LEU A 355 -27.14 -16.25 -53.88
C LEU A 355 -27.35 -16.48 -55.39
N SER A 356 -26.78 -15.63 -56.24
CA SER A 356 -26.81 -15.79 -57.70
C SER A 356 -26.11 -17.08 -58.13
N LEU A 357 -24.92 -17.36 -57.59
CA LEU A 357 -24.15 -18.57 -57.87
C LEU A 357 -24.88 -19.84 -57.34
N LEU A 358 -25.51 -19.74 -56.18
CA LEU A 358 -26.32 -20.82 -55.62
C LEU A 358 -27.56 -21.10 -56.50
N SER A 359 -28.23 -20.05 -56.98
CA SER A 359 -29.40 -20.20 -57.86
C SER A 359 -29.05 -20.79 -59.23
N CYS A 360 -27.86 -20.48 -59.75
CA CYS A 360 -27.34 -21.02 -61.01
C CYS A 360 -26.99 -22.51 -60.87
N THR A 361 -26.32 -22.88 -59.78
CA THR A 361 -25.93 -24.27 -59.50
C THR A 361 -27.13 -25.17 -59.18
N LEU A 362 -28.14 -24.67 -58.47
CA LEU A 362 -29.42 -25.38 -58.23
C LEU A 362 -30.20 -25.65 -59.53
N LYS A 363 -30.15 -24.75 -60.51
CA LYS A 363 -30.74 -24.98 -61.84
C LYS A 363 -30.01 -26.05 -62.64
N LEU A 364 -28.70 -26.20 -62.44
CA LEU A 364 -27.85 -27.12 -63.21
C LEU A 364 -27.85 -28.56 -62.68
N THR A 365 -28.10 -28.76 -61.39
CA THR A 365 -27.83 -30.04 -60.71
C THR A 365 -29.04 -30.96 -60.55
N GLY A 366 -30.25 -30.49 -60.87
CA GLY A 366 -31.49 -31.23 -60.59
C GLY A 366 -31.74 -31.39 -59.09
N GLN A 367 -33.00 -31.54 -58.68
CA GLN A 367 -33.42 -31.58 -57.27
C GLN A 367 -32.92 -32.85 -56.53
N THR A 368 -31.63 -32.95 -56.26
CA THR A 368 -31.10 -33.93 -55.30
C THR A 368 -30.98 -33.25 -53.92
N PRO A 369 -31.72 -33.72 -52.89
CA PRO A 369 -31.84 -33.01 -51.62
C PRO A 369 -30.51 -32.88 -50.87
N ILE A 370 -29.56 -33.80 -51.07
CA ILE A 370 -28.26 -33.77 -50.40
C ILE A 370 -27.33 -32.70 -51.01
N LEU A 371 -27.32 -32.59 -52.34
CA LEU A 371 -26.45 -31.63 -53.04
C LEU A 371 -26.90 -30.19 -52.79
N SER A 372 -28.20 -29.95 -52.59
CA SER A 372 -28.73 -28.64 -52.20
C SER A 372 -28.26 -28.14 -50.83
N TYR A 373 -27.84 -29.03 -49.92
CA TYR A 373 -27.27 -28.63 -48.62
C TYR A 373 -25.75 -28.52 -48.64
N LEU A 374 -25.06 -29.36 -49.42
CA LEU A 374 -23.60 -29.34 -49.51
C LEU A 374 -23.07 -28.13 -50.30
N MET A 375 -23.80 -27.62 -51.29
CA MET A 375 -23.34 -26.50 -52.12
C MET A 375 -23.30 -25.14 -51.39
N PRO A 376 -24.32 -24.72 -50.61
CA PRO A 376 -24.21 -23.57 -49.73
C PRO A 376 -23.04 -23.67 -48.74
N LEU A 377 -22.75 -24.90 -48.26
CA LEU A 377 -21.63 -25.18 -47.35
C LEU A 377 -20.27 -24.96 -47.99
N ALA A 378 -20.12 -25.31 -49.28
CA ALA A 378 -18.90 -25.07 -50.03
C ALA A 378 -18.74 -23.60 -50.48
N LEU A 379 -19.83 -22.89 -50.78
CA LEU A 379 -19.81 -21.52 -51.32
C LEU A 379 -19.72 -20.42 -50.25
N ALA A 380 -20.25 -20.66 -49.06
CA ALA A 380 -20.25 -19.70 -47.96
C ALA A 380 -18.86 -19.16 -47.56
N PRO A 381 -17.77 -19.95 -47.48
CA PRO A 381 -16.44 -19.44 -47.17
C PRO A 381 -15.91 -18.51 -48.25
N VAL A 382 -16.18 -18.84 -49.52
CA VAL A 382 -15.75 -18.04 -50.68
C VAL A 382 -16.46 -16.69 -50.65
N ALA A 383 -17.76 -16.67 -50.36
CA ALA A 383 -18.51 -15.42 -50.17
C ALA A 383 -17.94 -14.59 -49.01
N TRP A 384 -17.60 -15.22 -47.89
CA TRP A 384 -17.03 -14.52 -46.74
C TRP A 384 -15.64 -13.92 -47.03
N ILE A 385 -14.76 -14.66 -47.69
CA ILE A 385 -13.45 -14.17 -48.14
C ILE A 385 -13.63 -13.01 -49.13
N LEU A 386 -14.57 -13.13 -50.07
CA LEU A 386 -14.93 -12.05 -50.99
C LEU A 386 -15.44 -10.81 -50.23
N CYS A 387 -16.26 -10.99 -49.19
CA CYS A 387 -16.72 -9.90 -48.33
C CYS A 387 -15.54 -9.20 -47.66
N MET A 388 -14.60 -9.96 -47.06
CA MET A 388 -13.40 -9.39 -46.44
C MET A 388 -12.54 -8.59 -47.42
N LEU A 389 -12.30 -9.14 -48.62
CA LEU A 389 -11.54 -8.46 -49.67
C LEU A 389 -12.24 -7.18 -50.16
N LEU A 390 -13.56 -7.25 -50.42
CA LEU A 390 -14.36 -6.09 -50.84
C LEU A 390 -14.42 -5.03 -49.76
N THR A 391 -14.48 -5.40 -48.48
CA THR A 391 -14.43 -4.45 -47.36
C THR A 391 -13.05 -3.78 -47.28
N CYS A 392 -11.95 -4.52 -47.38
CA CYS A 392 -10.61 -3.93 -47.45
C CYS A 392 -10.48 -2.95 -48.62
N LEU A 393 -10.95 -3.34 -49.81
CA LEU A 393 -10.92 -2.50 -51.00
C LEU A 393 -11.78 -1.24 -50.82
N CYS A 394 -12.99 -1.38 -50.25
CA CYS A 394 -13.87 -0.27 -49.96
C CYS A 394 -13.25 0.71 -48.95
N ILE A 395 -12.63 0.21 -47.88
CA ILE A 395 -11.94 1.05 -46.90
C ILE A 395 -10.71 1.72 -47.53
N SER A 396 -9.96 1.02 -48.39
CA SER A 396 -8.79 1.60 -49.06
C SER A 396 -9.18 2.72 -50.04
N LEU A 397 -10.19 2.48 -50.88
CA LEU A 397 -10.63 3.44 -51.91
C LEU A 397 -11.46 4.61 -51.36
N PHE A 398 -12.42 4.33 -50.49
CA PHE A 398 -13.38 5.34 -50.01
C PHE A 398 -13.07 5.82 -48.59
N GLY A 399 -12.35 5.03 -47.80
CA GLY A 399 -11.89 5.44 -46.47
C GLY A 399 -10.56 6.18 -46.55
N ASN A 400 -9.49 5.49 -46.91
CA ASN A 400 -8.13 6.04 -46.87
C ASN A 400 -7.95 7.20 -47.86
N SER A 401 -8.55 7.16 -49.05
CA SER A 401 -8.41 8.26 -50.01
C SER A 401 -9.23 9.52 -49.68
N PHE A 402 -10.34 9.40 -48.92
CA PHE A 402 -11.28 10.51 -48.70
C PHE A 402 -11.38 10.98 -47.24
N LEU A 403 -11.32 10.06 -46.27
CA LEU A 403 -11.48 10.32 -44.84
C LEU A 403 -10.16 10.41 -44.07
N GLN A 404 -9.07 9.91 -44.63
CA GLN A 404 -7.77 9.93 -43.94
C GLN A 404 -7.28 11.37 -43.77
N PRO A 405 -6.96 11.80 -42.53
CA PRO A 405 -6.30 13.09 -42.32
C PRO A 405 -4.92 13.10 -42.96
N ASN A 406 -4.49 14.27 -43.43
CA ASN A 406 -3.09 14.44 -43.80
C ASN A 406 -2.25 14.57 -42.51
N TYR A 407 -1.77 13.43 -42.01
CA TYR A 407 -1.00 13.34 -40.77
C TYR A 407 0.29 14.17 -40.79
N ALA A 408 0.86 14.44 -41.97
CA ALA A 408 2.09 15.23 -42.11
C ALA A 408 1.84 16.74 -41.98
N LEU A 409 0.69 17.24 -42.45
CA LEU A 409 0.35 18.66 -42.39
C LEU A 409 -0.40 19.03 -41.09
N ASN A 410 -1.24 18.12 -40.58
CA ASN A 410 -2.11 18.35 -39.43
C ASN A 410 -1.90 17.28 -38.34
N PRO A 411 -0.75 17.30 -37.62
CA PRO A 411 -0.47 16.33 -36.55
C PRO A 411 -1.35 16.56 -35.31
N GLU A 412 -1.88 17.77 -35.13
CA GLU A 412 -2.82 18.13 -34.07
C GLU A 412 -4.15 18.60 -34.67
N ILE A 413 -5.25 17.95 -34.27
CA ILE A 413 -6.60 18.21 -34.78
C ILE A 413 -7.54 18.45 -33.60
N SER A 414 -8.28 19.55 -33.62
CA SER A 414 -9.32 19.78 -32.60
C SER A 414 -10.48 18.78 -32.74
N ILE A 415 -11.01 18.26 -31.62
CA ILE A 415 -12.19 17.38 -31.64
C ILE A 415 -13.45 18.05 -32.21
N TRP A 416 -13.46 19.38 -32.32
CA TRP A 416 -14.56 20.20 -32.87
C TRP A 416 -14.30 20.64 -34.32
N SER A 417 -13.57 19.81 -35.08
CA SER A 417 -13.22 20.06 -36.48
C SER A 417 -13.84 19.00 -37.40
N LEU A 418 -13.96 19.34 -38.69
CA LEU A 418 -14.36 18.39 -39.72
C LEU A 418 -13.35 17.24 -39.85
N ASP A 419 -12.06 17.53 -39.69
CA ASP A 419 -11.00 16.52 -39.82
C ASP A 419 -11.08 15.47 -38.71
N PHE A 420 -11.49 15.85 -37.49
CA PHE A 420 -11.81 14.90 -36.43
C PHE A 420 -12.96 13.98 -36.83
N VAL A 421 -14.05 14.53 -37.41
CA VAL A 421 -15.20 13.72 -37.86
C VAL A 421 -14.76 12.74 -38.95
N LYS A 422 -13.96 13.17 -39.93
CA LYS A 422 -13.42 12.29 -40.98
C LYS A 422 -12.57 11.15 -40.40
N TRP A 423 -11.59 11.49 -39.56
CA TRP A 423 -10.76 10.49 -38.87
C TRP A 423 -11.60 9.53 -38.04
N TRP A 424 -12.52 10.06 -37.23
CA TRP A 424 -13.38 9.26 -36.35
C TRP A 424 -14.24 8.28 -37.15
N THR A 425 -14.75 8.72 -38.31
CA THR A 425 -15.51 7.87 -39.24
C THR A 425 -14.64 6.71 -39.73
N LEU A 426 -13.43 7.01 -40.22
CA LEU A 426 -12.49 6.00 -40.69
C LEU A 426 -12.10 5.01 -39.58
N TYR A 427 -11.76 5.52 -38.40
CA TYR A 427 -11.45 4.73 -37.21
C TYR A 427 -12.61 3.80 -36.83
N LYS A 428 -13.86 4.29 -36.87
CA LYS A 428 -15.04 3.49 -36.55
C LYS A 428 -15.30 2.39 -37.58
N VAL A 429 -15.17 2.70 -38.88
CA VAL A 429 -15.29 1.70 -39.94
C VAL A 429 -14.23 0.61 -39.77
N GLN A 430 -12.97 0.99 -39.55
CA GLN A 430 -11.87 0.04 -39.32
C GLN A 430 -12.08 -0.79 -38.06
N GLN A 431 -12.53 -0.18 -36.96
CA GLN A 431 -12.83 -0.87 -35.69
C GLN A 431 -13.95 -1.91 -35.85
N VAL A 432 -15.05 -1.56 -36.52
CA VAL A 432 -16.18 -2.47 -36.74
C VAL A 432 -15.78 -3.58 -37.71
N ALA A 433 -15.12 -3.25 -38.83
CA ALA A 433 -14.61 -4.23 -39.78
C ALA A 433 -13.61 -5.19 -39.12
N GLY A 434 -12.69 -4.69 -38.29
CA GLY A 434 -11.75 -5.51 -37.53
C GLY A 434 -12.45 -6.47 -36.56
N ARG A 435 -13.46 -6.02 -35.82
CA ARG A 435 -14.19 -6.87 -34.86
C ARG A 435 -15.08 -7.92 -35.53
N VAL A 436 -15.68 -7.60 -36.68
CA VAL A 436 -16.59 -8.51 -37.40
C VAL A 436 -15.84 -9.46 -38.32
N LEU A 437 -14.83 -8.96 -39.03
CA LEU A 437 -14.11 -9.67 -40.09
C LEU A 437 -12.66 -9.97 -39.68
N GLY A 438 -11.89 -8.94 -39.30
CA GLY A 438 -10.46 -9.06 -39.01
C GLY A 438 -10.12 -10.01 -37.85
N VAL A 439 -11.01 -10.17 -36.87
CA VAL A 439 -10.83 -11.10 -35.74
C VAL A 439 -10.62 -12.54 -36.19
N HIS A 440 -11.18 -12.91 -37.35
CA HIS A 440 -11.05 -14.23 -37.95
C HIS A 440 -9.70 -14.47 -38.63
N LEU A 441 -8.92 -13.41 -38.85
CA LEU A 441 -7.59 -13.48 -39.44
C LEU A 441 -6.48 -13.51 -38.37
N ARG A 442 -6.81 -13.40 -37.07
CA ARG A 442 -5.83 -13.42 -35.96
C ARG A 442 -4.91 -14.64 -36.03
N GLY A 443 -3.61 -14.40 -35.90
CA GLY A 443 -2.58 -15.43 -35.96
C GLY A 443 -2.33 -16.01 -37.34
N THR A 444 -2.95 -15.47 -38.40
CA THR A 444 -2.73 -15.89 -39.79
C THR A 444 -1.84 -14.91 -40.54
N VAL A 445 -1.21 -15.39 -41.62
CA VAL A 445 -0.53 -14.52 -42.61
C VAL A 445 -1.48 -13.52 -43.29
N PHE A 446 -2.79 -13.75 -43.28
CA PHE A 446 -3.78 -12.87 -43.92
C PHE A 446 -4.04 -11.59 -43.15
N LEU A 447 -3.88 -11.60 -41.82
CA LEU A 447 -4.05 -10.38 -41.01
C LEU A 447 -2.98 -9.34 -41.31
N LYS A 448 -1.78 -9.78 -41.69
CA LYS A 448 -0.76 -8.89 -42.24
C LYS A 448 -1.30 -8.14 -43.47
N PHE A 449 -1.77 -8.86 -44.49
CA PHE A 449 -2.29 -8.26 -45.72
C PHE A 449 -3.49 -7.34 -45.44
N TRP A 450 -4.34 -7.69 -44.48
CA TRP A 450 -5.44 -6.85 -44.02
C TRP A 450 -4.93 -5.46 -43.56
N PHE A 451 -3.92 -5.42 -42.68
CA PHE A 451 -3.39 -4.14 -42.20
C PHE A 451 -2.52 -3.40 -43.21
N GLU A 452 -1.83 -4.12 -44.11
CA GLU A 452 -1.09 -3.49 -45.22
C GLU A 452 -2.04 -2.76 -46.19
N MET A 453 -3.19 -3.37 -46.54
CA MET A 453 -4.22 -2.70 -47.34
C MET A 453 -4.82 -1.47 -46.65
N LEU A 454 -4.85 -1.47 -45.31
CA LEU A 454 -5.27 -0.32 -44.50
C LEU A 454 -4.16 0.73 -44.31
N GLY A 455 -2.93 0.46 -44.76
CA GLY A 455 -1.82 1.42 -44.82
C GLY A 455 -0.63 1.12 -43.90
N ALA A 456 -0.65 0.04 -43.12
CA ALA A 456 0.48 -0.33 -42.26
C ALA A 456 1.68 -0.88 -43.05
N LYS A 457 2.89 -0.71 -42.51
CA LYS A 457 4.13 -1.29 -43.07
C LYS A 457 4.57 -2.46 -42.20
N ILE A 458 4.42 -3.70 -42.67
CA ILE A 458 4.64 -4.90 -41.85
C ILE A 458 5.67 -5.81 -42.51
N GLY A 459 6.71 -6.19 -41.77
CA GLY A 459 7.77 -7.07 -42.23
C GLY A 459 7.31 -8.45 -42.71
N SER A 460 8.17 -9.13 -43.44
CA SER A 460 8.12 -10.57 -43.70
C SER A 460 8.29 -11.36 -42.38
N LEU A 461 7.45 -12.37 -42.16
CA LEU A 461 7.45 -13.23 -40.94
C LEU A 461 7.02 -12.56 -39.62
N VAL A 462 6.15 -11.54 -39.67
CA VAL A 462 5.52 -10.99 -38.45
C VAL A 462 4.33 -11.84 -38.04
N LEU A 463 4.28 -12.24 -36.76
CA LEU A 463 3.12 -12.91 -36.19
C LEU A 463 2.22 -11.90 -35.47
N LEU A 464 1.00 -11.70 -35.99
CA LEU A 464 0.01 -10.79 -35.43
C LEU A 464 -1.15 -11.56 -34.82
N ASP A 465 -1.30 -11.52 -33.49
CA ASP A 465 -2.46 -12.08 -32.80
C ASP A 465 -3.38 -11.02 -32.18
N THR A 466 -3.26 -9.75 -32.60
CA THR A 466 -4.15 -8.65 -32.22
C THR A 466 -4.78 -7.98 -33.43
N ILE A 467 -6.02 -7.49 -33.26
CA ILE A 467 -6.71 -6.64 -34.24
C ILE A 467 -6.77 -5.17 -33.80
N ASP A 468 -6.28 -4.85 -32.61
CA ASP A 468 -6.41 -3.55 -31.98
C ASP A 468 -5.28 -2.61 -32.40
N ILE A 469 -5.16 -2.37 -33.71
CA ILE A 469 -4.29 -1.36 -34.31
C ILE A 469 -5.19 -0.20 -34.78
N THR A 470 -5.09 0.96 -34.12
CA THR A 470 -6.08 2.03 -34.32
C THR A 470 -5.86 2.86 -35.59
N ASP A 471 -4.62 3.09 -35.98
CA ASP A 471 -4.25 3.93 -37.13
C ASP A 471 -3.18 3.20 -37.96
N PRO A 472 -3.58 2.22 -38.79
CA PRO A 472 -2.63 1.36 -39.51
C PRO A 472 -1.61 2.15 -40.34
N SER A 473 -2.02 3.24 -40.99
CA SER A 473 -1.18 4.15 -41.78
C SER A 473 0.01 4.78 -41.03
N LEU A 474 -0.04 4.81 -39.69
CA LEU A 474 1.00 5.36 -38.82
C LEU A 474 1.87 4.29 -38.16
N VAL A 475 1.65 3.00 -38.46
CA VAL A 475 2.32 1.88 -37.80
C VAL A 475 3.29 1.18 -38.74
N SER A 476 4.52 0.97 -38.27
CA SER A 476 5.51 0.12 -38.93
C SER A 476 6.03 -0.97 -38.00
N ILE A 477 6.03 -2.23 -38.44
CA ILE A 477 6.49 -3.40 -37.67
C ILE A 477 7.60 -4.11 -38.45
N GLY A 478 8.77 -4.28 -37.82
CA GLY A 478 9.93 -4.94 -38.40
C GLY A 478 9.75 -6.45 -38.60
N ASP A 479 10.59 -7.03 -39.46
CA ASP A 479 10.61 -8.48 -39.76
C ASP A 479 10.85 -9.33 -38.50
N GLY A 480 10.19 -10.49 -38.44
CA GLY A 480 10.34 -11.47 -37.35
C GLY A 480 9.75 -11.06 -35.99
N SER A 481 9.06 -9.92 -35.91
CA SER A 481 8.47 -9.44 -34.65
C SER A 481 7.16 -10.16 -34.31
N VAL A 482 6.88 -10.31 -33.01
CA VAL A 482 5.73 -11.02 -32.48
C VAL A 482 4.85 -10.07 -31.69
N ILE A 483 3.61 -9.87 -32.13
CA ILE A 483 2.61 -9.06 -31.44
C ILE A 483 1.57 -10.00 -30.85
N SER A 484 1.62 -10.15 -29.52
CA SER A 484 0.74 -11.06 -28.77
C SER A 484 -0.71 -10.60 -28.76
N GLU A 485 -1.58 -11.45 -28.24
CA GLU A 485 -3.01 -11.14 -28.15
C GLU A 485 -3.33 -9.92 -27.29
N GLY A 486 -4.37 -9.19 -27.71
CA GLY A 486 -4.91 -8.07 -26.95
C GLY A 486 -3.99 -6.85 -26.85
N VAL A 487 -2.83 -6.86 -27.51
CA VAL A 487 -1.95 -5.70 -27.61
C VAL A 487 -2.68 -4.57 -28.30
N LEU A 488 -2.67 -3.39 -27.68
CA LEU A 488 -3.27 -2.18 -28.22
C LEU A 488 -2.18 -1.27 -28.79
N ILE A 489 -2.11 -1.17 -30.11
CA ILE A 489 -1.21 -0.24 -30.80
C ILE A 489 -2.02 1.01 -31.14
N ARG A 490 -1.75 2.10 -30.40
CA ARG A 490 -2.49 3.36 -30.52
C ARG A 490 -1.58 4.50 -30.97
N SER A 491 -1.69 4.90 -32.23
CA SER A 491 -0.87 5.98 -32.82
C SER A 491 -1.45 7.39 -32.62
N HIS A 492 -2.49 7.52 -31.78
CA HIS A 492 -3.11 8.79 -31.45
C HIS A 492 -3.37 8.96 -29.95
N GLU A 493 -3.51 10.21 -29.52
CA GLU A 493 -3.90 10.58 -28.16
C GLU A 493 -4.82 11.80 -28.20
N VAL A 494 -5.87 11.78 -27.36
CA VAL A 494 -6.73 12.94 -27.14
C VAL A 494 -6.36 13.56 -25.80
N LYS A 495 -5.89 14.82 -25.81
CA LYS A 495 -5.57 15.59 -24.61
C LYS A 495 -6.04 17.02 -24.80
N ASN A 496 -6.70 17.58 -23.78
CA ASN A 496 -7.21 18.97 -23.77
C ASN A 496 -8.06 19.34 -25.02
N GLY A 497 -8.92 18.43 -25.49
CA GLY A 497 -9.76 18.67 -26.66
C GLY A 497 -9.02 18.65 -28.01
N THR A 498 -7.76 18.25 -28.02
CA THR A 498 -6.93 18.09 -29.23
C THR A 498 -6.55 16.62 -29.39
N LEU A 499 -6.87 16.07 -30.55
CA LEU A 499 -6.39 14.78 -31.04
C LEU A 499 -5.03 14.99 -31.68
N SER A 500 -4.04 14.20 -31.28
CA SER A 500 -2.66 14.29 -31.75
C SER A 500 -2.17 12.95 -32.27
N PHE A 501 -1.41 12.97 -33.36
CA PHE A 501 -0.94 11.78 -34.06
C PHE A 501 0.58 11.71 -34.05
N LEU A 502 1.13 10.55 -33.70
CA LEU A 502 2.56 10.26 -33.86
C LEU A 502 2.74 8.82 -34.33
N PRO A 503 3.65 8.56 -35.29
CA PRO A 503 3.89 7.23 -35.80
C PRO A 503 4.46 6.30 -34.72
N VAL A 504 4.15 5.02 -34.84
CA VAL A 504 4.66 3.96 -33.96
C VAL A 504 5.57 3.05 -34.79
N ARG A 505 6.78 2.81 -34.30
CA ARG A 505 7.75 1.94 -34.96
C ARG A 505 8.15 0.79 -34.04
N ILE A 506 7.94 -0.43 -34.50
CA ILE A 506 8.38 -1.66 -33.83
C ILE A 506 9.58 -2.22 -34.58
N GLY A 507 10.71 -2.40 -33.90
CA GLY A 507 11.94 -2.96 -34.46
C GLY A 507 11.78 -4.39 -34.98
N ARG A 508 12.85 -4.92 -35.57
CA ARG A 508 12.93 -6.32 -36.03
C ARG A 508 13.09 -7.25 -34.83
N LYS A 509 12.54 -8.48 -34.91
CA LYS A 509 12.60 -9.51 -33.86
C LYS A 509 12.16 -9.06 -32.47
N SER A 510 11.39 -7.98 -32.38
CA SER A 510 10.85 -7.49 -31.12
C SER A 510 9.63 -8.33 -30.70
N SER A 511 9.43 -8.55 -29.40
CA SER A 511 8.20 -9.16 -28.90
C SER A 511 7.39 -8.20 -28.04
N VAL A 512 6.08 -8.18 -28.26
CA VAL A 512 5.15 -7.41 -27.44
C VAL A 512 4.25 -8.39 -26.71
N GLY A 513 4.36 -8.42 -25.37
CA GLY A 513 3.62 -9.31 -24.51
C GLY A 513 2.10 -9.03 -24.51
N PRO A 514 1.27 -10.01 -24.11
CA PRO A 514 -0.18 -9.88 -24.16
C PRO A 514 -0.73 -8.66 -23.43
N TYR A 515 -1.74 -8.02 -24.03
CA TYR A 515 -2.45 -6.87 -23.45
C TYR A 515 -1.56 -5.65 -23.12
N ALA A 516 -0.34 -5.58 -23.66
CA ALA A 516 0.49 -4.38 -23.59
C ALA A 516 -0.11 -3.23 -24.42
N VAL A 517 0.19 -1.99 -24.06
CA VAL A 517 -0.28 -0.78 -24.73
C VAL A 517 0.90 -0.02 -25.31
N ILE A 518 0.93 0.08 -26.65
CA ILE A 518 1.92 0.88 -27.38
C ILE A 518 1.30 2.24 -27.70
N GLN A 519 1.86 3.30 -27.13
CA GLN A 519 1.38 4.67 -27.35
C GLN A 519 1.97 5.32 -28.61
N LYS A 520 1.34 6.42 -29.05
CA LYS A 520 1.79 7.25 -30.17
C LYS A 520 3.24 7.68 -29.92
N GLY A 521 4.06 7.69 -30.97
CA GLY A 521 5.46 8.12 -30.88
C GLY A 521 6.43 7.08 -30.32
N SER A 522 5.97 5.91 -29.87
CA SER A 522 6.86 4.85 -29.39
C SER A 522 7.72 4.27 -30.54
N ILE A 523 9.02 4.16 -30.28
CA ILE A 523 10.02 3.55 -31.17
C ILE A 523 10.72 2.42 -30.40
N LEU A 524 10.36 1.18 -30.70
CA LEU A 524 11.02 0.00 -30.15
C LEU A 524 12.22 -0.36 -31.01
N THR A 525 13.35 -0.62 -30.35
CA THR A 525 14.56 -1.06 -31.03
C THR A 525 14.47 -2.52 -31.46
N GLU A 526 15.42 -2.95 -32.30
CA GLU A 526 15.52 -4.36 -32.67
C GLU A 526 15.72 -5.22 -31.41
N ASP A 527 15.15 -6.43 -31.39
CA ASP A 527 15.20 -7.38 -30.26
C ASP A 527 14.62 -6.85 -28.92
N SER A 528 13.76 -5.82 -28.96
CA SER A 528 13.05 -5.32 -27.77
C SER A 528 11.92 -6.25 -27.31
N ASP A 529 11.86 -6.50 -25.99
CA ASP A 529 10.77 -7.28 -25.36
C ASP A 529 9.95 -6.43 -24.39
N ILE A 530 8.64 -6.30 -24.67
CA ILE A 530 7.68 -5.58 -23.80
C ILE A 530 6.88 -6.60 -22.99
N LEU A 531 6.77 -6.36 -21.69
CA LEU A 531 6.08 -7.28 -20.78
C LEU A 531 4.56 -7.17 -20.91
N PRO A 532 3.82 -8.21 -20.49
CA PRO A 532 2.35 -8.21 -20.53
C PRO A 532 1.77 -7.09 -19.65
N LEU A 533 0.66 -6.48 -20.10
CA LEU A 533 -0.01 -5.34 -19.41
C LEU A 533 0.87 -4.09 -19.21
N GLN A 534 2.07 -4.04 -19.81
CA GLN A 534 2.94 -2.88 -19.76
C GLN A 534 2.48 -1.81 -20.75
N LYS A 535 2.69 -0.55 -20.40
CA LYS A 535 2.43 0.62 -21.24
C LYS A 535 3.75 1.26 -21.64
N THR A 536 3.91 1.63 -22.91
CA THR A 536 5.05 2.46 -23.37
C THR A 536 4.74 3.93 -23.15
N ASP A 537 5.74 4.72 -22.76
CA ASP A 537 5.64 6.18 -22.75
C ASP A 537 6.00 6.72 -24.13
N GLY A 538 5.24 7.69 -24.64
CA GLY A 538 5.15 8.10 -26.05
C GLY A 538 6.41 8.69 -26.72
N ALA A 539 7.60 8.54 -26.14
CA ALA A 539 8.87 9.01 -26.71
C ALA A 539 10.07 8.08 -26.40
N THR A 540 9.86 6.91 -25.79
CA THR A 540 10.96 6.09 -25.28
C THR A 540 11.56 5.17 -26.34
N LEU A 541 12.87 5.31 -26.56
CA LEU A 541 13.73 4.33 -27.21
C LEU A 541 14.01 3.22 -26.18
N ILE A 542 13.25 2.13 -26.20
CA ILE A 542 13.48 1.01 -25.28
C ILE A 542 14.65 0.20 -25.84
N CYS A 543 15.85 0.41 -25.28
CA CYS A 543 16.98 -0.51 -25.39
C CYS A 543 16.98 -1.40 -24.16
N THR A 544 16.67 -2.69 -24.31
CA THR A 544 16.93 -3.64 -23.22
C THR A 544 18.36 -4.14 -23.30
N ASP A 545 19.27 -3.46 -22.58
CA ASP A 545 20.52 -4.09 -22.17
C ASP A 545 20.21 -5.14 -21.09
N LYS A 546 20.57 -6.38 -21.38
CA LYS A 546 20.56 -7.57 -20.49
C LYS A 546 19.19 -8.10 -20.04
N ALA A 547 18.46 -8.75 -20.95
CA ALA A 547 17.59 -9.89 -20.60
C ALA A 547 18.39 -11.21 -20.64
N SER A 548 19.46 -11.31 -19.85
CA SER A 548 20.19 -12.57 -19.63
C SER A 548 20.06 -13.00 -18.17
N LYS A 549 18.85 -13.47 -17.79
CA LYS A 549 18.60 -14.36 -16.64
C LYS A 549 17.10 -14.68 -16.53
N MET A 550 16.52 -15.22 -17.60
CA MET A 550 15.41 -16.17 -17.42
C MET A 550 16.07 -17.53 -17.24
N ASN A 551 15.79 -18.21 -16.12
CA ASN A 551 16.42 -19.48 -15.77
C ASN A 551 16.34 -20.45 -16.96
N LYS A 552 17.50 -20.88 -17.47
CA LYS A 552 17.67 -22.03 -18.36
C LYS A 552 17.37 -23.32 -17.60
N GLY A 553 16.14 -23.46 -17.10
CA GLY A 553 15.60 -24.71 -16.56
C GLY A 553 14.62 -25.28 -17.57
N GLU A 554 14.98 -26.42 -18.16
CA GLU A 554 14.19 -27.24 -19.10
C GLU A 554 13.88 -26.58 -20.46
N MET A 555 14.94 -26.44 -21.27
CA MET A 555 14.81 -26.27 -22.72
C MET A 555 14.36 -27.59 -23.35
N MET A 556 13.08 -27.70 -23.73
CA MET A 556 12.59 -28.81 -24.54
C MET A 556 12.90 -28.54 -26.02
N SER A 557 13.72 -29.43 -26.59
CA SER A 557 14.18 -29.64 -27.98
C SER A 557 13.85 -28.57 -29.06
N GLU A 558 14.89 -28.02 -29.69
CA GLU A 558 14.85 -27.38 -31.00
C GLU A 558 14.36 -28.36 -32.08
N PHE A 559 13.29 -28.00 -32.78
CA PHE A 559 12.89 -28.65 -34.03
C PHE A 559 12.73 -27.57 -35.10
N GLU A 560 13.60 -27.60 -36.11
CA GLU A 560 13.36 -26.95 -37.41
C GLU A 560 12.26 -27.75 -38.13
N ASP A 561 11.04 -27.23 -38.17
CA ASP A 561 9.95 -27.85 -38.93
C ASP A 561 10.09 -27.46 -40.41
N LYS A 562 10.54 -28.41 -41.25
CA LYS A 562 10.56 -28.29 -42.73
C LYS A 562 9.17 -28.52 -43.31
N THR A 563 8.16 -27.81 -42.83
CA THR A 563 6.83 -27.80 -43.46
C THR A 563 6.83 -26.92 -44.71
N SER A 564 6.25 -27.40 -45.81
CA SER A 564 6.16 -26.60 -47.04
C SER A 564 5.21 -25.40 -46.83
N LYS A 565 5.61 -24.21 -47.29
CA LYS A 565 4.82 -22.97 -47.22
C LYS A 565 3.40 -23.12 -47.81
N GLU A 566 3.24 -24.02 -48.77
CA GLU A 566 1.97 -24.36 -49.42
C GLU A 566 1.01 -25.09 -48.46
N LEU A 567 1.55 -25.99 -47.64
CA LEU A 567 0.77 -26.72 -46.64
C LEU A 567 0.35 -25.78 -45.50
N GLU A 568 1.26 -24.92 -45.04
CA GLU A 568 0.94 -23.83 -44.10
C GLU A 568 -0.21 -22.96 -44.60
N PHE A 569 -0.12 -22.48 -45.85
CA PHE A 569 -1.17 -21.69 -46.48
C PHE A 569 -2.51 -22.43 -46.52
N LEU A 570 -2.52 -23.72 -46.87
CA LEU A 570 -3.73 -24.54 -46.92
C LEU A 570 -4.39 -24.72 -45.55
N TYR A 571 -3.63 -24.88 -44.47
CA TYR A 571 -4.17 -24.96 -43.12
C TYR A 571 -4.67 -23.62 -42.58
N HIS A 572 -4.03 -22.52 -42.97
CA HIS A 572 -4.52 -21.18 -42.69
C HIS A 572 -5.86 -20.92 -43.40
N LEU A 573 -5.96 -21.39 -44.65
CA LEU A 573 -7.23 -21.46 -45.38
C LEU A 573 -8.24 -22.32 -44.60
N ALA A 574 -7.88 -23.55 -44.21
CA ALA A 574 -8.76 -24.46 -43.48
C ALA A 574 -9.33 -23.85 -42.18
N GLY A 575 -8.52 -23.06 -41.45
CA GLY A 575 -8.96 -22.34 -40.25
C GLY A 575 -10.03 -21.28 -40.54
N ILE A 576 -9.93 -20.60 -41.68
CA ILE A 576 -10.96 -19.69 -42.21
C ILE A 576 -12.17 -20.49 -42.73
N TYR A 577 -11.97 -21.71 -43.24
CA TYR A 577 -12.99 -22.57 -43.83
C TYR A 577 -13.91 -23.29 -42.83
N MET A 578 -13.65 -23.22 -41.51
CA MET A 578 -14.61 -23.71 -40.49
C MET A 578 -15.79 -22.74 -40.25
N PHE A 579 -15.81 -21.60 -40.96
CA PHE A 579 -16.79 -20.51 -40.90
C PHE A 579 -18.16 -20.69 -41.64
N PRO A 580 -18.37 -21.61 -42.60
CA PRO A 580 -19.62 -21.65 -43.37
C PRO A 580 -20.82 -22.12 -42.56
N PHE A 581 -20.63 -22.84 -41.45
CA PHE A 581 -21.74 -23.21 -40.55
C PHE A 581 -22.45 -21.98 -39.97
N THR A 582 -21.70 -20.93 -39.60
CA THR A 582 -22.28 -19.66 -39.15
C THR A 582 -23.04 -18.95 -40.27
N LEU A 583 -22.43 -18.84 -41.46
CA LEU A 583 -23.02 -18.11 -42.58
C LEU A 583 -24.26 -18.82 -43.15
N ILE A 584 -24.26 -20.15 -43.22
CA ILE A 584 -25.44 -20.95 -43.60
C ILE A 584 -26.53 -20.85 -42.55
N ALA A 585 -26.18 -20.90 -41.26
CA ALA A 585 -27.16 -20.73 -40.18
C ALA A 585 -27.84 -19.36 -40.30
N TYR A 586 -27.08 -18.27 -40.50
CA TYR A 586 -27.64 -16.95 -40.73
C TYR A 586 -28.39 -16.84 -42.06
N ALA A 587 -27.87 -17.39 -43.16
CA ALA A 587 -28.54 -17.36 -44.46
C ALA A 587 -29.86 -18.13 -44.46
N ALA A 588 -29.93 -19.28 -43.76
CA ALA A 588 -31.17 -20.02 -43.54
C ALA A 588 -32.15 -19.23 -42.66
N LEU A 589 -31.64 -18.57 -41.61
CA LEU A 589 -32.41 -17.71 -40.70
C LEU A 589 -33.08 -16.54 -41.43
N PHE A 590 -32.38 -15.93 -42.40
CA PHE A 590 -32.88 -14.83 -43.22
C PHE A 590 -33.64 -15.29 -44.48
N ALA A 591 -33.50 -16.55 -44.90
CA ALA A 591 -34.31 -17.10 -45.99
C ALA A 591 -35.75 -17.41 -45.56
N THR A 592 -35.98 -17.63 -44.27
CA THR A 592 -37.31 -17.95 -43.69
C THR A 592 -37.74 -16.89 -42.67
N ILE A 593 -37.70 -15.60 -43.03
CA ILE A 593 -38.11 -14.51 -42.13
C ILE A 593 -39.62 -14.60 -41.90
N PRO A 594 -40.09 -14.91 -40.67
CA PRO A 594 -41.51 -14.84 -40.35
C PRO A 594 -41.96 -13.39 -40.36
N SER A 595 -43.17 -13.10 -40.85
CA SER A 595 -43.73 -11.74 -40.84
C SER A 595 -44.02 -11.22 -39.42
N ASN A 596 -44.13 -12.10 -38.43
CA ASN A 596 -44.43 -11.72 -37.04
C ASN A 596 -43.13 -11.48 -36.22
N PRO A 597 -42.91 -10.25 -35.69
CA PRO A 597 -41.70 -9.89 -34.94
C PRO A 597 -41.38 -10.79 -33.73
N ALA A 598 -42.40 -11.27 -33.01
CA ALA A 598 -42.21 -12.13 -31.83
C ALA A 598 -41.71 -13.52 -32.25
N THR A 599 -42.29 -14.09 -33.32
CA THR A 599 -41.84 -15.38 -33.87
C THR A 599 -40.44 -15.27 -34.46
N PHE A 600 -40.11 -14.14 -35.09
CA PHE A 600 -38.76 -13.88 -35.59
C PHE A 600 -37.77 -13.86 -34.42
N ALA A 601 -38.03 -13.07 -33.37
CA ALA A 601 -37.15 -12.97 -32.21
C ALA A 601 -36.91 -14.32 -31.50
N LEU A 602 -37.98 -15.11 -31.28
CA LEU A 602 -37.87 -16.45 -30.70
C LEU A 602 -37.09 -17.41 -31.60
N SER A 603 -37.34 -17.40 -32.91
CA SER A 603 -36.62 -18.25 -33.87
C SER A 603 -35.14 -17.90 -33.94
N VAL A 604 -34.82 -16.60 -33.96
CA VAL A 604 -33.43 -16.12 -33.96
C VAL A 604 -32.71 -16.58 -32.69
N GLY A 605 -33.33 -16.41 -31.52
CA GLY A 605 -32.78 -16.85 -30.24
C GLY A 605 -32.53 -18.36 -30.19
N MET A 606 -33.51 -19.16 -30.62
CA MET A 606 -33.39 -20.63 -30.64
C MET A 606 -32.30 -21.11 -31.60
N ILE A 607 -32.25 -20.57 -32.82
CA ILE A 607 -31.24 -20.96 -33.81
C ILE A 607 -29.84 -20.59 -33.32
N TYR A 608 -29.65 -19.41 -32.71
CA TYR A 608 -28.36 -19.02 -32.16
C TYR A 608 -27.89 -19.96 -31.03
N LEU A 609 -28.81 -20.37 -30.14
CA LEU A 609 -28.52 -21.31 -29.06
C LEU A 609 -28.17 -22.70 -29.59
N VAL A 610 -28.97 -23.23 -30.53
CA VAL A 610 -28.71 -24.52 -31.19
C VAL A 610 -27.39 -24.51 -31.94
N HIS A 611 -27.11 -23.43 -32.68
CA HIS A 611 -25.85 -23.24 -33.40
C HIS A 611 -24.66 -23.28 -32.44
N GLY A 612 -24.72 -22.57 -31.32
CA GLY A 612 -23.65 -22.56 -30.33
C GLY A 612 -23.39 -23.92 -29.66
N LEU A 613 -24.45 -24.69 -29.39
CA LEU A 613 -24.33 -26.06 -28.87
C LEU A 613 -23.69 -27.00 -29.90
N ILE A 614 -24.15 -26.97 -31.15
CA ILE A 614 -23.57 -27.77 -32.25
C ILE A 614 -22.11 -27.40 -32.45
N LEU A 615 -21.78 -26.10 -32.48
CA LEU A 615 -20.42 -25.62 -32.64
C LEU A 615 -19.52 -26.13 -31.50
N SER A 616 -19.96 -26.03 -30.24
CA SER A 616 -19.22 -26.53 -29.08
C SER A 616 -18.98 -28.04 -29.15
N PHE A 617 -19.99 -28.81 -29.58
CA PHE A 617 -19.88 -30.26 -29.75
C PHE A 617 -18.91 -30.65 -30.87
N LEU A 618 -19.03 -30.02 -32.04
CA LEU A 618 -18.13 -30.24 -33.18
C LEU A 618 -16.69 -29.84 -32.85
N THR A 619 -16.50 -28.71 -32.16
CA THR A 619 -15.19 -28.27 -31.65
C THR A 619 -14.60 -29.32 -30.73
N CYS A 620 -15.37 -29.89 -29.78
CA CYS A 620 -14.89 -30.93 -28.88
C CYS A 620 -14.48 -32.22 -29.62
N ILE A 621 -15.24 -32.63 -30.64
CA ILE A 621 -14.89 -33.79 -31.48
C ILE A 621 -13.62 -33.51 -32.29
N ALA A 622 -13.56 -32.34 -32.94
CA ALA A 622 -12.43 -31.95 -33.75
C ALA A 622 -11.16 -31.87 -32.90
N THR A 623 -11.20 -31.23 -31.73
CA THR A 623 -10.04 -31.13 -30.82
C THR A 623 -9.60 -32.50 -30.34
N ARG A 624 -10.52 -33.41 -29.98
CA ARG A 624 -10.16 -34.80 -29.60
C ARG A 624 -9.52 -35.58 -30.74
N PHE A 625 -9.97 -35.39 -31.98
CA PHE A 625 -9.39 -36.03 -33.16
C PHE A 625 -7.99 -35.46 -33.48
N LEU A 626 -7.83 -34.14 -33.36
CA LEU A 626 -6.54 -33.44 -33.50
C LEU A 626 -5.56 -33.78 -32.37
N ALA A 627 -6.07 -34.05 -31.17
CA ALA A 627 -5.32 -34.36 -29.96
C ALA A 627 -4.81 -35.82 -29.87
N GLY A 628 -4.63 -36.52 -30.99
CA GLY A 628 -4.19 -37.92 -31.07
C GLY A 628 -3.01 -38.30 -30.16
N LYS A 629 -2.73 -39.62 -30.03
CA LYS A 629 -1.78 -40.23 -29.07
C LYS A 629 -0.60 -39.31 -28.70
N PRO A 630 -0.21 -39.23 -27.42
CA PRO A 630 0.84 -38.33 -26.92
C PRO A 630 2.23 -38.80 -27.38
N ASP A 631 2.43 -38.90 -28.69
CA ASP A 631 3.74 -38.94 -29.30
C ASP A 631 4.26 -37.50 -29.41
N PHE A 632 5.54 -37.37 -29.15
CA PHE A 632 6.34 -36.14 -29.11
C PHE A 632 6.35 -35.33 -30.43
N GLN A 633 5.53 -35.68 -31.42
CA GLN A 633 5.48 -35.15 -32.78
C GLN A 633 4.13 -34.47 -33.10
N ARG A 634 3.67 -33.54 -32.25
CA ARG A 634 2.66 -32.56 -32.70
C ARG A 634 3.38 -31.48 -33.52
N THR A 635 3.19 -31.47 -34.84
CA THR A 635 3.64 -30.35 -35.69
C THR A 635 3.03 -29.04 -35.18
N GLN A 636 3.80 -27.95 -35.15
CA GLN A 636 3.37 -26.64 -34.63
C GLN A 636 2.06 -26.17 -35.25
N LEU A 637 1.85 -26.56 -36.49
CA LEU A 637 0.69 -26.25 -37.28
C LEU A 637 -0.60 -26.96 -36.81
N LYS A 638 -0.53 -28.19 -36.30
CA LYS A 638 -1.70 -28.87 -35.69
C LYS A 638 -2.16 -28.14 -34.43
N ILE A 639 -1.21 -27.71 -33.60
CA ILE A 639 -1.45 -26.93 -32.38
C ILE A 639 -2.09 -25.60 -32.75
N TRP A 640 -1.53 -24.90 -33.74
CA TRP A 640 -2.10 -23.66 -34.25
C TRP A 640 -3.55 -23.83 -34.73
N PHE A 641 -3.81 -24.86 -35.55
CA PHE A 641 -5.15 -25.13 -36.08
C PHE A 641 -6.15 -25.46 -34.97
N GLN A 642 -5.74 -26.27 -33.99
CA GLN A 642 -6.52 -26.57 -32.80
C GLN A 642 -6.88 -25.30 -32.01
N HIS A 643 -5.90 -24.41 -31.75
CA HIS A 643 -6.15 -23.15 -31.05
C HIS A 643 -7.15 -22.28 -31.80
N ARG A 644 -7.06 -22.21 -33.14
CA ARG A 644 -8.00 -21.40 -33.94
C ARG A 644 -9.43 -21.92 -33.84
N ILE A 645 -9.64 -23.24 -33.89
CA ILE A 645 -10.96 -23.85 -33.74
C ILE A 645 -11.56 -23.54 -32.36
N ILE A 646 -10.76 -23.63 -31.29
CA ILE A 646 -11.21 -23.36 -29.92
C ILE A 646 -11.52 -21.87 -29.73
N VAL A 647 -10.61 -20.98 -30.12
CA VAL A 647 -10.78 -19.53 -30.03
C VAL A 647 -12.02 -19.07 -30.79
N PHE A 648 -12.28 -19.64 -31.97
CA PHE A 648 -13.45 -19.34 -32.78
C PHE A 648 -14.76 -19.73 -32.08
N CYS A 649 -14.85 -20.96 -31.58
CA CYS A 649 -16.00 -21.44 -30.80
C CYS A 649 -16.25 -20.53 -29.60
N HIS A 650 -15.18 -20.16 -28.89
CA HIS A 650 -15.26 -19.29 -27.73
C HIS A 650 -15.84 -17.92 -28.08
N LEU A 651 -15.31 -17.25 -29.10
CA LEU A 651 -15.76 -15.92 -29.52
C LEU A 651 -17.23 -15.85 -29.93
N LYS A 652 -17.79 -16.94 -30.49
CA LYS A 652 -19.18 -16.94 -30.98
C LYS A 652 -20.21 -17.35 -29.95
N PHE A 653 -19.88 -18.19 -28.96
CA PHE A 653 -20.88 -18.75 -28.06
C PHE A 653 -20.77 -18.28 -26.60
N THR A 654 -19.57 -17.99 -26.09
CA THR A 654 -19.39 -17.83 -24.63
C THR A 654 -19.92 -16.52 -24.08
N HIS A 655 -20.11 -15.49 -24.93
CA HIS A 655 -20.67 -14.21 -24.50
C HIS A 655 -22.05 -14.34 -23.85
N LEU A 656 -22.91 -15.26 -24.32
CA LEU A 656 -24.22 -15.52 -23.70
C LEU A 656 -24.14 -16.38 -22.43
N LEU A 657 -23.08 -17.17 -22.29
CA LEU A 657 -22.90 -18.06 -21.14
C LEU A 657 -22.21 -17.37 -19.96
N SER A 658 -21.53 -16.24 -20.21
CA SER A 658 -20.77 -15.48 -19.22
C SER A 658 -21.60 -15.18 -17.97
N GLY A 659 -21.06 -15.47 -16.79
CA GLY A 659 -21.72 -15.25 -15.51
C GLY A 659 -22.74 -16.32 -15.11
N THR A 660 -22.92 -17.39 -15.91
CA THR A 660 -23.79 -18.53 -15.59
C THR A 660 -22.98 -19.80 -15.32
N GLU A 661 -23.56 -20.81 -14.67
CA GLU A 661 -22.89 -22.12 -14.50
C GLU A 661 -22.62 -22.82 -15.85
N ALA A 662 -23.34 -22.43 -16.92
CA ALA A 662 -23.16 -23.02 -18.24
C ALA A 662 -21.76 -22.75 -18.82
N ILE A 663 -21.10 -21.64 -18.47
CA ILE A 663 -19.71 -21.39 -18.90
C ILE A 663 -18.72 -22.35 -18.22
N CYS A 664 -18.97 -22.76 -16.97
CA CYS A 664 -18.17 -23.75 -16.27
C CYS A 664 -18.34 -25.14 -16.90
N ILE A 665 -19.53 -25.48 -17.39
CA ILE A 665 -19.79 -26.72 -18.14
C ILE A 665 -19.07 -26.68 -19.50
N TYR A 666 -19.18 -25.56 -20.21
CA TYR A 666 -18.50 -25.34 -21.49
C TYR A 666 -16.98 -25.52 -21.39
N LEU A 667 -16.34 -24.89 -20.40
CA LEU A 667 -14.89 -25.02 -20.18
C LEU A 667 -14.48 -26.46 -19.84
N ARG A 668 -15.29 -27.19 -19.05
CA ARG A 668 -15.07 -28.62 -18.75
C ARG A 668 -15.16 -29.49 -20.01
N LEU A 669 -16.12 -29.23 -20.90
CA LEU A 669 -16.25 -29.96 -22.17
C LEU A 669 -15.05 -29.75 -23.09
N LEU A 670 -14.41 -28.58 -23.04
CA LEU A 670 -13.20 -28.28 -23.79
C LEU A 670 -11.91 -28.81 -23.15
N GLY A 671 -11.96 -29.37 -21.93
CA GLY A 671 -10.82 -30.02 -21.27
C GLY A 671 -10.30 -29.32 -20.01
N ALA A 672 -10.83 -28.15 -19.63
CA ALA A 672 -10.41 -27.46 -18.42
C ALA A 672 -10.92 -28.16 -17.15
N LYS A 673 -10.13 -28.13 -16.07
CA LYS A 673 -10.57 -28.60 -14.75
C LYS A 673 -11.21 -27.45 -14.02
N VAL A 674 -12.54 -27.45 -13.89
CA VAL A 674 -13.29 -26.40 -13.18
C VAL A 674 -14.08 -27.00 -12.03
N GLY A 675 -13.90 -26.43 -10.83
CA GLY A 675 -14.59 -26.80 -9.60
C GLY A 675 -16.07 -26.44 -9.58
N LYS A 676 -16.71 -26.65 -8.44
CA LYS A 676 -18.12 -26.31 -8.21
C LYS A 676 -18.27 -24.87 -7.73
N HIS A 677 -19.44 -24.28 -7.98
CA HIS A 677 -19.81 -22.94 -7.49
C HIS A 677 -18.87 -21.83 -7.98
N CYS A 678 -18.22 -22.02 -9.13
CA CYS A 678 -17.38 -20.99 -9.74
C CYS A 678 -18.27 -19.95 -10.43
N SER A 679 -17.89 -18.67 -10.29
CA SER A 679 -18.53 -17.59 -11.02
C SER A 679 -17.52 -17.04 -12.02
N VAL A 680 -17.70 -17.38 -13.29
CA VAL A 680 -16.78 -17.03 -14.35
C VAL A 680 -17.40 -15.96 -15.24
N ARG A 681 -16.84 -14.74 -15.20
CA ARG A 681 -17.38 -13.59 -15.93
C ARG A 681 -16.36 -13.08 -16.96
N ALA A 682 -16.78 -13.10 -18.22
CA ALA A 682 -16.04 -12.71 -19.42
C ALA A 682 -14.54 -13.04 -19.39
N ILE A 683 -14.19 -14.27 -19.79
CA ILE A 683 -12.81 -14.67 -20.08
C ILE A 683 -12.50 -14.41 -21.56
N ASN A 684 -11.27 -13.97 -21.86
CA ASN A 684 -10.69 -14.01 -23.21
C ASN A 684 -10.82 -15.41 -23.85
N PRO A 685 -10.72 -15.52 -25.18
CA PRO A 685 -10.65 -16.81 -25.84
C PRO A 685 -9.49 -17.64 -25.29
N VAL A 686 -9.81 -18.77 -24.68
CA VAL A 686 -8.80 -19.69 -24.12
C VAL A 686 -8.24 -20.56 -25.25
N SER A 687 -6.94 -20.48 -25.51
CA SER A 687 -6.27 -21.34 -26.52
C SER A 687 -6.12 -22.78 -26.06
N ASP A 688 -5.78 -22.97 -24.77
CA ASP A 688 -5.40 -24.26 -24.19
C ASP A 688 -6.22 -24.57 -22.91
N PRO A 689 -7.50 -24.96 -23.05
CA PRO A 689 -8.35 -25.25 -21.91
C PRO A 689 -7.78 -26.35 -20.99
N GLU A 690 -7.10 -27.35 -21.56
CA GLU A 690 -6.50 -28.47 -20.81
C GLU A 690 -5.42 -28.04 -19.80
N LEU A 691 -4.80 -26.88 -20.01
CA LEU A 691 -3.78 -26.31 -19.13
C LEU A 691 -4.38 -25.45 -18.00
N ILE A 692 -5.71 -25.31 -17.92
CA ILE A 692 -6.38 -24.47 -16.94
C ILE A 692 -7.01 -25.34 -15.85
N SER A 693 -6.69 -25.01 -14.59
CA SER A 693 -7.29 -25.60 -13.40
C SER A 693 -7.88 -24.49 -12.51
N ILE A 694 -9.18 -24.57 -12.25
CA ILE A 694 -9.96 -23.63 -11.43
C ILE A 694 -10.61 -24.42 -10.28
N GLY A 695 -10.34 -24.03 -9.05
CA GLY A 695 -10.86 -24.63 -7.83
C GLY A 695 -12.32 -24.29 -7.56
N ASN A 696 -12.86 -24.80 -6.46
CA ASN A 696 -14.25 -24.57 -6.04
C ASN A 696 -14.42 -23.14 -5.53
N GLY A 697 -15.59 -22.53 -5.76
CA GLY A 697 -15.91 -21.20 -5.22
C GLY A 697 -15.10 -20.05 -5.81
N VAL A 698 -14.32 -20.28 -6.87
CA VAL A 698 -13.52 -19.24 -7.52
C VAL A 698 -14.41 -18.22 -8.22
N HIS A 699 -14.11 -16.93 -8.04
CA HIS A 699 -14.74 -15.84 -8.77
C HIS A 699 -13.75 -15.20 -9.74
N LEU A 700 -14.03 -15.28 -11.04
CA LEU A 700 -13.32 -14.55 -12.08
C LEU A 700 -14.17 -13.35 -12.49
N GLY A 701 -13.69 -12.15 -12.16
CA GLY A 701 -14.36 -10.88 -12.41
C GLY A 701 -14.41 -10.52 -13.89
N ASP A 702 -15.24 -9.51 -14.21
CA ASP A 702 -15.53 -9.13 -15.60
C ASP A 702 -14.25 -8.83 -16.41
N PHE A 703 -14.12 -9.46 -17.57
CA PHE A 703 -13.00 -9.28 -18.49
C PHE A 703 -11.65 -9.72 -17.91
N SER A 704 -11.65 -10.55 -16.85
CA SER A 704 -10.44 -11.22 -16.39
C SER A 704 -9.89 -12.14 -17.48
N ARG A 705 -8.57 -12.23 -17.58
CA ARG A 705 -7.89 -12.91 -18.67
C ARG A 705 -7.01 -14.01 -18.15
N ILE A 706 -7.16 -15.21 -18.70
CA ILE A 706 -6.29 -16.34 -18.42
C ILE A 706 -5.54 -16.66 -19.70
N ILE A 707 -4.22 -16.58 -19.64
CA ILE A 707 -3.33 -16.93 -20.74
C ILE A 707 -2.52 -18.14 -20.29
N ALA A 708 -2.80 -19.29 -20.89
CA ALA A 708 -2.07 -20.53 -20.65
C ALA A 708 -0.88 -20.70 -21.61
N GLY A 709 -0.80 -19.89 -22.68
CA GLY A 709 0.37 -19.79 -23.54
C GLY A 709 0.33 -18.61 -24.51
N PHE A 710 1.50 -18.15 -24.94
CA PHE A 710 1.65 -17.09 -25.94
C PHE A 710 2.99 -17.24 -26.71
N TYR A 711 3.14 -16.51 -27.82
CA TYR A 711 4.33 -16.57 -28.66
C TYR A 711 5.44 -15.64 -28.17
N SER A 712 6.69 -16.11 -28.15
CA SER A 712 7.89 -15.36 -27.72
C SER A 712 8.70 -14.85 -28.94
N SER A 713 9.76 -14.05 -28.71
CA SER A 713 10.59 -13.33 -29.69
C SER A 713 11.22 -14.18 -30.81
N ASN A 714 11.18 -15.52 -30.69
CA ASN A 714 11.61 -16.47 -31.73
C ASN A 714 10.45 -17.20 -32.44
N ALA A 715 9.23 -16.66 -32.41
CA ALA A 715 8.01 -17.29 -32.90
C ALA A 715 7.69 -18.68 -32.28
N LYS A 716 8.36 -19.02 -31.17
CA LYS A 716 8.09 -20.23 -30.39
C LYS A 716 6.90 -19.99 -29.48
N PHE A 717 5.94 -20.91 -29.50
CA PHE A 717 4.80 -20.89 -28.59
C PHE A 717 5.22 -21.43 -27.22
N TRP A 718 5.08 -20.61 -26.19
CA TRP A 718 5.38 -20.97 -24.81
C TRP A 718 4.06 -21.19 -24.06
N SER A 719 3.89 -22.34 -23.40
CA SER A 719 2.68 -22.66 -22.65
C SER A 719 3.00 -23.41 -21.36
N LYS A 720 2.21 -23.17 -20.32
CA LYS A 720 2.34 -23.82 -19.02
C LYS A 720 1.01 -23.84 -18.28
N LYS A 721 0.82 -24.84 -17.43
CA LYS A 721 -0.40 -24.98 -16.62
C LYS A 721 -0.62 -23.75 -15.74
N VAL A 722 -1.85 -23.26 -15.70
CA VAL A 722 -2.32 -22.21 -14.78
C VAL A 722 -3.23 -22.86 -13.75
N GLU A 723 -3.00 -22.58 -12.48
CA GLU A 723 -3.77 -23.16 -11.38
C GLU A 723 -4.31 -22.08 -10.45
N ILE A 724 -5.63 -22.07 -10.29
CA ILE A 724 -6.37 -21.19 -9.38
C ILE A 724 -7.06 -22.11 -8.37
N GLN A 725 -6.70 -22.03 -7.10
CA GLN A 725 -7.23 -22.89 -6.05
C GLN A 725 -8.54 -22.36 -5.47
N ASP A 726 -9.11 -23.09 -4.51
CA ASP A 726 -10.45 -22.85 -3.97
C ASP A 726 -10.60 -21.43 -3.37
N ASN A 727 -11.79 -20.85 -3.51
CA ASN A 727 -12.19 -19.54 -2.97
C ASN A 727 -11.34 -18.33 -3.42
N ALA A 728 -10.48 -18.49 -4.43
CA ALA A 728 -9.75 -17.36 -4.97
C ALA A 728 -10.67 -16.38 -5.73
N VAL A 729 -10.36 -15.09 -5.65
CA VAL A 729 -11.05 -14.01 -6.35
C VAL A 729 -10.08 -13.31 -7.28
N VAL A 730 -10.42 -13.25 -8.55
CA VAL A 730 -9.63 -12.63 -9.61
C VAL A 730 -10.40 -11.41 -10.09
N GLY A 731 -9.86 -10.21 -9.85
CA GLY A 731 -10.54 -8.95 -10.11
C GLY A 731 -10.74 -8.66 -11.59
N SER A 732 -11.64 -7.74 -11.90
CA SER A 732 -11.97 -7.38 -13.28
C SER A 732 -10.74 -6.89 -14.06
N GLN A 733 -10.63 -7.30 -15.34
CA GLN A 733 -9.52 -6.97 -16.23
C GLN A 733 -8.12 -7.38 -15.76
N SER A 734 -8.02 -8.21 -14.71
CA SER A 734 -6.76 -8.81 -14.31
C SER A 734 -6.25 -9.82 -15.35
N LEU A 735 -4.95 -10.12 -15.29
CA LEU A 735 -4.27 -10.99 -16.23
C LEU A 735 -3.52 -12.09 -15.49
N ILE A 736 -3.80 -13.33 -15.83
CA ILE A 736 -3.15 -14.51 -15.26
C ILE A 736 -2.28 -15.13 -16.33
N LEU A 737 -0.97 -15.16 -16.08
CA LEU A 737 0.05 -15.64 -17.02
C LEU A 737 0.40 -17.12 -16.79
N PRO A 738 1.02 -17.80 -17.78
CA PRO A 738 1.26 -19.23 -17.67
C PRO A 738 2.21 -19.60 -16.53
N GLY A 739 1.98 -20.74 -15.89
CA GLY A 739 2.77 -21.20 -14.74
C GLY A 739 2.42 -20.54 -13.41
N SER A 740 1.49 -19.59 -13.40
CA SER A 740 1.03 -18.96 -12.16
C SER A 740 0.17 -19.92 -11.32
N LEU A 741 0.39 -19.88 -10.00
CA LEU A 741 -0.39 -20.58 -8.99
C LEU A 741 -1.05 -19.55 -8.08
N ILE A 742 -2.37 -19.47 -8.12
CA ILE A 742 -3.15 -18.66 -7.20
C ILE A 742 -3.66 -19.59 -6.10
N GLU A 743 -3.10 -19.49 -4.90
CA GLU A 743 -3.49 -20.36 -3.79
C GLU A 743 -4.90 -20.05 -3.25
N LYS A 744 -5.34 -20.85 -2.27
CA LYS A 744 -6.67 -20.72 -1.67
C LYS A 744 -6.87 -19.37 -1.01
N ASP A 745 -8.08 -18.84 -1.06
CA ASP A 745 -8.47 -17.59 -0.37
C ASP A 745 -7.62 -16.36 -0.77
N VAL A 746 -7.07 -16.36 -1.99
CA VAL A 746 -6.31 -15.23 -2.54
C VAL A 746 -7.22 -14.27 -3.30
N ILE A 747 -6.97 -12.97 -3.17
CA ILE A 747 -7.61 -11.94 -3.98
C ILE A 747 -6.58 -11.26 -4.87
N LEU A 748 -6.67 -11.48 -6.19
CA LEU A 748 -5.98 -10.66 -7.18
C LEU A 748 -6.86 -9.45 -7.51
N GLY A 749 -6.36 -8.23 -7.29
CA GLY A 749 -7.08 -6.99 -7.53
C GLY A 749 -7.45 -6.78 -9.00
N ALA A 750 -8.39 -5.86 -9.24
CA ALA A 750 -8.71 -5.44 -10.60
C ALA A 750 -7.45 -4.84 -11.29
N LEU A 751 -7.35 -5.00 -12.62
CA LEU A 751 -6.22 -4.52 -13.43
C LEU A 751 -4.83 -4.99 -12.94
N SER A 752 -4.77 -6.13 -12.23
CA SER A 752 -3.53 -6.68 -11.67
C SER A 752 -3.06 -7.92 -12.44
N VAL A 753 -1.77 -8.23 -12.36
CA VAL A 753 -1.16 -9.37 -13.06
C VAL A 753 -0.73 -10.44 -12.06
N ALA A 754 -1.09 -11.70 -12.32
CA ALA A 754 -0.42 -12.86 -11.74
C ALA A 754 0.74 -13.25 -12.68
N PRO A 755 2.00 -13.01 -12.29
CA PRO A 755 3.14 -13.17 -13.19
C PRO A 755 3.39 -14.63 -13.58
N THR A 756 4.15 -14.79 -14.67
CA THR A 756 4.67 -16.07 -15.12
C THR A 756 5.44 -16.78 -14.01
N ASP A 757 5.19 -18.08 -13.82
CA ASP A 757 5.88 -18.92 -12.83
C ASP A 757 5.86 -18.39 -11.40
N TYR A 758 4.80 -17.68 -11.02
CA TYR A 758 4.68 -17.03 -9.72
C TYR A 758 3.56 -17.63 -8.87
N VAL A 759 3.82 -17.77 -7.56
CA VAL A 759 2.85 -18.26 -6.57
C VAL A 759 2.29 -17.07 -5.78
N LEU A 760 0.98 -16.83 -5.89
CA LEU A 760 0.26 -15.92 -5.01
C LEU A 760 -0.18 -16.69 -3.77
N GLN A 761 0.34 -16.29 -2.62
CA GLN A 761 0.20 -17.01 -1.36
C GLN A 761 -1.18 -16.84 -0.75
N SER A 762 -1.65 -17.92 -0.13
CA SER A 762 -2.98 -18.02 0.49
C SER A 762 -3.29 -16.86 1.44
N GLY A 763 -4.51 -16.33 1.35
CA GLY A 763 -4.96 -15.17 2.12
C GLY A 763 -4.47 -13.81 1.60
N GLY A 764 -3.53 -13.75 0.67
CA GLY A 764 -3.01 -12.48 0.17
C GLY A 764 -4.01 -11.70 -0.70
N VAL A 765 -4.02 -10.38 -0.57
CA VAL A 765 -4.65 -9.43 -1.49
C VAL A 765 -3.54 -8.77 -2.29
N TYR A 766 -3.46 -9.09 -3.58
CA TYR A 766 -2.39 -8.67 -4.48
C TYR A 766 -2.87 -7.60 -5.46
N VAL A 767 -2.10 -6.52 -5.64
CA VAL A 767 -2.42 -5.45 -6.60
C VAL A 767 -1.16 -5.05 -7.39
N GLY A 768 -1.34 -4.74 -8.67
CA GLY A 768 -0.31 -4.12 -9.52
C GLY A 768 0.02 -4.91 -10.80
N SER A 769 0.75 -4.25 -11.69
CA SER A 769 1.12 -4.75 -13.03
C SER A 769 2.62 -5.02 -13.20
N HIS A 770 3.41 -4.94 -12.13
CA HIS A 770 4.85 -5.20 -12.16
C HIS A 770 5.15 -6.71 -12.08
N GLN A 771 6.38 -7.12 -12.43
CA GLN A 771 6.86 -8.51 -12.33
C GLN A 771 6.66 -9.15 -10.94
N ARG A 772 6.45 -8.34 -9.90
CA ARG A 772 6.06 -8.79 -8.56
C ARG A 772 4.83 -7.99 -8.10
N PRO A 773 3.63 -8.58 -8.07
CA PRO A 773 2.46 -7.89 -7.55
C PRO A 773 2.67 -7.61 -6.05
N ILE A 774 2.19 -6.46 -5.60
CA ILE A 774 2.36 -6.03 -4.20
C ILE A 774 1.24 -6.66 -3.39
N MET A 775 1.58 -7.43 -2.34
CA MET A 775 0.61 -7.89 -1.36
C MET A 775 0.25 -6.71 -0.45
N VAL A 776 -0.98 -6.21 -0.57
CA VAL A 776 -1.47 -5.05 0.18
C VAL A 776 -2.01 -5.45 1.55
N LYS A 777 -2.55 -6.67 1.66
CA LYS A 777 -3.15 -7.20 2.90
C LYS A 777 -3.08 -8.73 2.88
N ASN A 778 -2.95 -9.35 4.04
CA ASN A 778 -3.23 -10.77 4.20
C ASN A 778 -4.54 -10.92 4.99
N LEU A 779 -5.49 -11.70 4.47
CA LEU A 779 -6.82 -11.96 5.03
C LEU A 779 -6.78 -13.13 6.01
N LEU A 780 -5.82 -14.05 5.87
CA LEU A 780 -5.58 -15.15 6.81
C LEU A 780 -4.82 -14.67 8.06
N SER A 781 -4.10 -13.54 7.99
CA SER A 781 -3.43 -12.98 9.18
C SER A 781 -4.39 -12.49 10.25
N ASN A 782 -5.68 -12.26 9.94
CA ASN A 782 -6.66 -11.93 10.98
C ASN A 782 -6.89 -13.07 12.00
N HIS A 783 -6.44 -14.30 11.71
CA HIS A 783 -6.46 -15.41 12.66
C HIS A 783 -5.10 -15.72 13.31
N SER A 784 -4.04 -14.96 13.02
CA SER A 784 -2.68 -15.24 13.55
C SER A 784 -1.88 -13.97 13.95
N LEU A 785 -2.56 -12.87 14.29
CA LEU A 785 -1.90 -11.67 14.79
C LEU A 785 -1.80 -11.73 16.31
N ASP A 786 -0.60 -11.46 16.82
CA ASP A 786 -0.35 -11.31 18.24
C ASP A 786 -1.08 -10.07 18.74
N GLU A 787 -2.07 -10.23 19.62
CA GLU A 787 -2.88 -9.14 20.17
C GLU A 787 -2.01 -8.02 20.77
N ARG A 788 -0.81 -8.35 21.29
CA ARG A 788 0.16 -7.36 21.78
C ARG A 788 0.52 -6.34 20.71
N ILE A 789 0.72 -6.79 19.47
CA ILE A 789 1.15 -5.93 18.37
C ILE A 789 -0.04 -5.11 17.87
N GLU A 790 -1.24 -5.68 17.80
CA GLU A 790 -2.41 -5.01 17.23
C GLU A 790 -2.86 -3.78 18.03
N GLU A 791 -2.75 -3.83 19.36
CA GLU A 791 -3.14 -2.72 20.23
C GLU A 791 -2.19 -1.51 20.14
N MET A 792 -0.99 -1.69 19.57
CA MET A 792 0.01 -0.63 19.44
C MET A 792 -0.36 0.37 18.33
N ASP A 793 -0.25 1.66 18.64
CA ASP A 793 -0.25 2.71 17.62
C ASP A 793 0.98 2.60 16.68
N ILE A 794 0.93 3.28 15.53
CA ILE A 794 1.98 3.19 14.50
C ILE A 794 3.35 3.61 15.04
N LYS A 795 3.40 4.63 15.89
CA LYS A 795 4.65 5.13 16.48
C LYS A 795 5.25 4.10 17.45
N TYR A 796 4.39 3.46 18.22
CA TYR A 796 4.76 2.43 19.17
C TYR A 796 5.26 1.17 18.46
N LYS A 797 4.55 0.70 17.42
CA LYS A 797 5.01 -0.39 16.54
C LYS A 797 6.41 -0.12 16.00
N LYS A 798 6.66 1.11 15.52
CA LYS A 798 7.97 1.50 14.98
C LYS A 798 9.09 1.45 16.01
N ILE A 799 8.87 2.02 17.21
CA ILE A 799 9.88 2.02 18.28
C ILE A 799 10.19 0.60 18.75
N VAL A 800 9.17 -0.22 19.01
CA VAL A 800 9.36 -1.60 19.45
C VAL A 800 9.97 -2.45 18.36
N GLY A 801 9.55 -2.30 17.10
CA GLY A 801 10.11 -2.99 15.95
C GLY A 801 11.60 -2.70 15.77
N ASN A 802 11.99 -1.41 15.84
CA ASN A 802 13.40 -1.00 15.76
C ASN A 802 14.22 -1.55 16.93
N LEU A 803 13.69 -1.51 18.15
CA LEU A 803 14.36 -2.06 19.34
C LEU A 803 14.51 -3.58 19.24
N ALA A 804 13.45 -4.29 18.82
CA ALA A 804 13.46 -5.73 18.59
C ALA A 804 14.47 -6.11 17.51
N GLY A 805 14.51 -5.38 16.38
CA GLY A 805 15.46 -5.61 15.30
C GLY A 805 16.92 -5.45 15.74
N ASN A 806 17.25 -4.40 16.49
CA ASN A 806 18.61 -4.18 17.00
C ASN A 806 19.07 -5.29 17.96
N LEU A 807 18.19 -5.72 18.86
CA LEU A 807 18.49 -6.79 19.81
C LEU A 807 18.53 -8.17 19.12
N ALA A 808 17.69 -8.39 18.11
CA ALA A 808 17.68 -9.59 17.27
C ALA A 808 19.00 -9.76 16.51
N VAL A 809 19.49 -8.71 15.84
CA VAL A 809 20.79 -8.74 15.11
C VAL A 809 21.92 -9.12 16.06
N THR A 810 21.94 -8.54 17.26
CA THR A 810 22.99 -8.85 18.24
C THR A 810 22.87 -10.30 18.75
N THR A 811 21.65 -10.76 19.02
CA THR A 811 21.38 -12.13 19.46
C THR A 811 21.85 -13.15 18.43
N MET A 812 21.61 -12.91 17.14
CA MET A 812 22.07 -13.79 16.05
C MET A 812 23.60 -13.79 15.89
N LYS A 813 24.26 -12.63 16.08
CA LYS A 813 25.72 -12.53 15.96
C LYS A 813 26.48 -13.22 17.08
N VAL A 814 26.02 -13.05 18.33
CA VAL A 814 26.79 -13.48 19.51
C VAL A 814 26.27 -14.81 20.07
N LYS A 815 25.05 -15.25 19.70
CA LYS A 815 24.34 -16.42 20.30
C LYS A 815 24.18 -16.38 21.82
N PHE A 816 24.53 -15.26 22.46
CA PHE A 816 24.37 -15.01 23.90
C PHE A 816 23.31 -13.92 24.17
N LYS A 817 22.93 -13.78 25.45
CA LYS A 817 22.01 -12.72 25.91
C LYS A 817 22.71 -11.36 25.84
N TYR A 818 21.97 -10.32 25.42
CA TYR A 818 22.51 -8.96 25.35
C TYR A 818 22.82 -8.39 26.74
N PHE A 819 21.86 -8.53 27.67
CA PHE A 819 21.99 -8.24 29.10
C PHE A 819 22.11 -9.54 29.89
N HIS A 820 22.67 -9.47 31.11
CA HIS A 820 22.77 -10.61 32.01
C HIS A 820 23.64 -11.77 31.51
N ARG A 821 24.86 -11.46 31.08
CA ARG A 821 25.80 -12.40 30.46
C ARG A 821 26.34 -13.46 31.43
N ILE A 822 26.56 -13.10 32.70
CA ILE A 822 27.15 -13.98 33.72
C ILE A 822 26.19 -14.15 34.91
N GLY A 823 26.10 -15.38 35.43
CA GLY A 823 25.56 -15.64 36.77
C GLY A 823 25.14 -17.08 37.05
N VAL A 824 24.62 -17.32 38.25
CA VAL A 824 24.47 -18.64 38.90
C VAL A 824 23.00 -18.92 39.21
N GLY A 825 22.57 -20.19 39.19
CA GLY A 825 21.21 -20.58 39.57
C GLY A 825 21.15 -21.86 40.38
N GLY A 826 20.00 -22.12 41.00
CA GLY A 826 19.75 -23.33 41.78
C GLY A 826 18.35 -23.94 41.59
N LYS A 827 18.16 -25.17 42.08
CA LYS A 827 16.88 -25.91 41.96
C LYS A 827 15.80 -25.25 42.82
N GLY A 828 14.59 -25.08 42.27
CA GLY A 828 13.61 -24.05 42.70
C GLY A 828 13.59 -22.81 41.78
N VAL A 829 14.49 -22.81 40.79
CA VAL A 829 14.66 -21.94 39.63
C VAL A 829 14.72 -20.43 39.94
N LEU A 830 15.61 -20.06 40.87
CA LEU A 830 16.20 -18.72 40.96
C LEU A 830 17.53 -18.69 40.18
N LYS A 831 17.75 -17.64 39.40
CA LYS A 831 19.02 -17.30 38.72
C LYS A 831 19.42 -15.87 39.04
N ILE A 832 20.65 -15.63 39.49
CA ILE A 832 21.16 -14.30 39.85
C ILE A 832 22.35 -13.94 38.98
N ASN A 833 22.36 -12.73 38.42
CA ASN A 833 23.27 -12.28 37.37
C ASN A 833 23.70 -10.81 37.55
N SER A 834 24.89 -10.43 37.06
CA SER A 834 25.26 -9.02 36.80
C SER A 834 24.51 -8.49 35.57
N LEU A 835 24.05 -7.23 35.56
CA LEU A 835 23.18 -6.70 34.50
C LEU A 835 23.95 -6.41 33.20
N SER A 836 25.12 -5.77 33.31
CA SER A 836 25.91 -5.25 32.19
C SER A 836 27.39 -5.68 32.22
N ALA A 837 27.94 -6.01 33.40
CA ALA A 837 29.35 -6.38 33.57
C ALA A 837 29.62 -7.89 33.44
N ASP A 838 30.76 -8.21 32.81
CA ASP A 838 31.36 -9.56 32.76
C ASP A 838 32.37 -9.81 33.92
N ASP A 839 32.33 -8.97 34.96
CA ASP A 839 33.22 -8.97 36.13
C ASP A 839 32.40 -8.62 37.39
N ASP A 840 32.38 -9.53 38.36
CA ASP A 840 31.60 -9.38 39.60
C ASP A 840 32.09 -8.21 40.48
N ALA A 841 33.38 -7.82 40.36
CA ALA A 841 33.96 -6.73 41.15
C ALA A 841 33.59 -5.33 40.64
N ARG A 842 33.04 -5.22 39.42
CA ARG A 842 32.52 -3.94 38.90
C ARG A 842 31.25 -3.55 39.64
N ILE A 843 31.09 -2.27 39.94
CA ILE A 843 29.84 -1.75 40.50
C ILE A 843 28.79 -1.75 39.40
N ASP A 844 27.75 -2.56 39.56
CA ASP A 844 26.69 -2.75 38.57
C ASP A 844 25.36 -3.02 39.29
N ALA A 845 24.24 -2.89 38.58
CA ALA A 845 22.97 -3.41 39.07
C ALA A 845 23.00 -4.94 39.01
N ARG A 846 22.41 -5.59 40.02
CA ARG A 846 22.33 -7.06 40.11
C ARG A 846 20.90 -7.50 39.81
N GLY A 847 20.77 -8.45 38.89
CA GLY A 847 19.50 -9.04 38.49
C GLY A 847 19.25 -10.37 39.20
N ALA A 848 17.99 -10.68 39.49
CA ALA A 848 17.52 -11.96 39.97
C ALA A 848 16.30 -12.39 39.16
N ALA A 849 16.26 -13.60 38.64
CA ALA A 849 15.16 -14.13 37.85
C ALA A 849 14.64 -15.41 38.49
N ILE A 850 13.34 -15.46 38.80
CA ILE A 850 12.68 -16.57 39.48
C ILE A 850 11.65 -17.18 38.55
N ARG A 851 11.60 -18.51 38.49
CA ARG A 851 10.57 -19.27 37.81
C ARG A 851 9.80 -20.11 38.81
N ILE A 852 8.51 -19.85 38.89
CA ILE A 852 7.57 -20.61 39.70
C ILE A 852 7.03 -21.75 38.84
N LEU A 853 7.13 -22.98 39.33
CA LEU A 853 6.60 -24.17 38.69
C LEU A 853 5.27 -24.57 39.33
N LYS A 854 4.48 -25.35 38.60
CA LYS A 854 3.27 -26.00 39.14
C LYS A 854 3.67 -27.12 40.11
N ASP A 855 2.76 -27.52 41.00
CA ASP A 855 2.99 -28.54 42.03
C ASP A 855 3.48 -29.89 41.48
N ASP A 856 3.13 -30.20 40.22
CA ASP A 856 3.57 -31.40 39.50
C ASP A 856 5.01 -31.30 38.93
N GLY A 857 5.66 -30.14 39.08
CA GLY A 857 7.02 -29.85 38.61
C GLY A 857 7.18 -29.81 37.08
N SER A 858 6.10 -30.01 36.32
CA SER A 858 6.16 -30.26 34.88
C SER A 858 6.07 -29.00 34.02
N ASN A 859 5.35 -27.97 34.49
CA ASN A 859 5.07 -26.75 33.73
C ASN A 859 5.41 -25.48 34.52
N ALA A 860 6.02 -24.52 33.84
CA ALA A 860 6.33 -23.20 34.39
C ALA A 860 5.06 -22.33 34.42
N LEU A 861 4.77 -21.74 35.59
CA LEU A 861 3.58 -20.92 35.84
C LEU A 861 3.85 -19.43 35.67
N LEU A 862 4.98 -18.95 36.19
CA LEU A 862 5.28 -17.52 36.24
C LEU A 862 6.79 -17.32 36.27
N ASP A 863 7.28 -16.43 35.40
CA ASP A 863 8.65 -15.93 35.45
C ASP A 863 8.66 -14.48 35.96
N LEU A 864 9.50 -14.21 36.95
CA LEU A 864 9.71 -12.89 37.52
C LEU A 864 11.16 -12.47 37.30
N THR A 865 11.36 -11.34 36.62
CA THR A 865 12.66 -10.70 36.49
C THR A 865 12.73 -9.53 37.46
N LEU A 866 13.67 -9.58 38.38
CA LEU A 866 13.89 -8.64 39.47
C LEU A 866 15.29 -8.03 39.34
N LYS A 867 15.50 -6.87 39.96
CA LYS A 867 16.81 -6.24 40.07
C LYS A 867 16.99 -5.48 41.38
N THR A 868 18.22 -5.10 41.68
CA THR A 868 18.53 -4.18 42.77
C THR A 868 18.03 -2.76 42.47
N GLY A 869 17.65 -2.05 43.54
CA GLY A 869 17.07 -0.70 43.50
C GLY A 869 15.55 -0.69 43.41
N LYS A 870 14.92 0.25 44.13
CA LYS A 870 13.47 0.32 44.32
C LYS A 870 12.72 0.79 43.07
N ALA A 871 13.40 1.52 42.18
CA ALA A 871 12.85 2.07 40.96
C ALA A 871 13.67 1.67 39.71
N PHE A 872 13.01 1.74 38.55
CA PHE A 872 13.64 1.65 37.25
C PHE A 872 13.92 3.06 36.71
N TYR A 873 14.91 3.23 35.83
CA TYR A 873 15.33 4.56 35.40
C TYR A 873 14.57 5.10 34.17
N ALA A 874 13.79 4.27 33.48
CA ALA A 874 13.01 4.67 32.31
C ALA A 874 11.53 4.43 32.57
N ARG A 875 10.70 5.47 32.43
CA ARG A 875 9.24 5.38 32.64
C ARG A 875 8.57 4.62 31.52
N THR A 876 8.91 4.95 30.27
CA THR A 876 8.29 4.41 29.07
C THR A 876 9.30 3.71 28.17
N ILE A 877 8.84 2.82 27.30
CA ILE A 877 9.74 2.12 26.38
C ILE A 877 10.39 3.05 25.35
N ALA A 878 9.75 4.19 25.06
CA ALA A 878 10.37 5.27 24.28
C ALA A 878 11.55 5.89 25.04
N ASP A 879 11.40 6.16 26.35
CA ASP A 879 12.50 6.66 27.18
C ASP A 879 13.64 5.64 27.26
N PHE A 880 13.31 4.35 27.38
CA PHE A 880 14.30 3.28 27.38
C PHE A 880 15.05 3.18 26.05
N SER A 881 14.33 3.26 24.92
CA SER A 881 14.95 3.28 23.59
C SER A 881 15.85 4.51 23.41
N MET A 882 15.42 5.69 23.87
CA MET A 882 16.24 6.90 23.88
C MET A 882 17.51 6.69 24.73
N TRP A 883 17.36 6.11 25.92
CA TRP A 883 18.47 5.83 26.82
C TRP A 883 19.54 4.94 26.19
N LEU A 884 19.15 3.93 25.40
CA LEU A 884 20.09 3.04 24.72
C LEU A 884 20.84 3.71 23.56
N VAL A 885 20.19 4.61 22.83
CA VAL A 885 20.73 5.20 21.58
C VAL A 885 21.51 6.49 21.86
N CYS A 886 21.08 7.29 22.82
CA CYS A 886 21.64 8.61 23.07
C CYS A 886 22.93 8.58 23.91
N GLY A 887 23.85 9.52 23.66
CA GLY A 887 25.08 9.69 24.44
C GLY A 887 24.87 10.34 25.82
N MET A 888 25.92 10.35 26.65
CA MET A 888 25.94 10.92 28.01
C MET A 888 25.26 12.31 28.14
N PRO A 889 25.56 13.31 27.28
CA PRO A 889 24.97 14.66 27.44
C PRO A 889 23.44 14.68 27.35
N ALA A 890 22.87 13.90 26.43
CA ALA A 890 21.42 13.83 26.24
C ALA A 890 20.72 13.11 27.42
N ARG A 891 21.37 12.10 28.01
CA ARG A 891 20.87 11.43 29.21
C ARG A 891 20.90 12.35 30.42
N GLU A 892 21.96 13.13 30.60
CA GLU A 892 22.04 14.12 31.67
C GLU A 892 20.97 15.21 31.51
N GLU A 893 20.69 15.64 30.29
CA GLU A 893 19.59 16.58 30.03
C GLU A 893 18.23 16.00 30.42
N HIS A 894 17.99 14.73 30.10
CA HIS A 894 16.78 14.02 30.52
C HIS A 894 16.67 13.97 32.05
N VAL A 895 17.76 13.64 32.74
CA VAL A 895 17.83 13.64 34.21
C VAL A 895 17.60 15.03 34.81
N LYS A 896 18.09 16.11 34.19
CA LYS A 896 17.82 17.48 34.65
C LYS A 896 16.32 17.82 34.63
N ARG A 897 15.57 17.29 33.66
CA ARG A 897 14.12 17.47 33.57
C ARG A 897 13.35 16.58 34.56
N SER A 898 13.93 15.46 34.98
CA SER A 898 13.32 14.50 35.90
C SER A 898 14.35 14.01 36.92
N PRO A 899 14.63 14.80 37.98
CA PRO A 899 15.74 14.55 38.90
C PRO A 899 15.66 13.19 39.61
N HIS A 900 14.47 12.68 39.88
CA HIS A 900 14.26 11.40 40.54
C HIS A 900 14.83 10.21 39.74
N ILE A 901 15.03 10.35 38.43
CA ILE A 901 15.66 9.33 37.58
C ILE A 901 17.13 9.12 37.98
N ARG A 902 17.84 10.19 38.37
CA ARG A 902 19.21 10.07 38.89
C ARG A 902 19.25 9.11 40.07
N ASP A 903 18.35 9.33 41.01
CA ASP A 903 18.31 8.54 42.24
C ASP A 903 17.93 7.09 41.93
N ALA A 904 17.01 6.85 40.98
CA ALA A 904 16.68 5.50 40.50
C ALA A 904 17.87 4.77 39.84
N VAL A 905 18.75 5.49 39.13
CA VAL A 905 19.97 4.90 38.53
C VAL A 905 20.95 4.52 39.64
N TRP A 906 21.32 5.45 40.52
CA TRP A 906 22.29 5.21 41.59
C TRP A 906 21.81 4.18 42.61
N ASP A 907 20.52 4.24 42.99
CA ASP A 907 19.90 3.27 43.90
C ASP A 907 19.88 1.84 43.32
N SER A 908 20.09 1.67 42.01
CA SER A 908 20.17 0.33 41.41
C SER A 908 21.55 -0.32 41.50
N LEU A 909 22.63 0.47 41.63
CA LEU A 909 24.00 -0.01 41.60
C LEU A 909 24.41 -0.63 42.95
N ARG A 910 25.20 -1.71 42.90
CA ARG A 910 25.72 -2.37 44.11
C ARG A 910 27.22 -2.66 44.05
N ASN A 911 27.92 -2.26 45.11
CA ASN A 911 29.21 -2.82 45.50
C ASN A 911 28.93 -3.98 46.47
N ALA A 912 28.75 -5.19 45.94
CA ALA A 912 28.24 -6.33 46.71
C ALA A 912 29.37 -7.31 47.04
N ASP A 913 29.29 -7.92 48.22
CA ASP A 913 30.18 -9.01 48.63
C ASP A 913 29.53 -10.40 48.51
N SER A 914 28.18 -10.46 48.41
CA SER A 914 27.44 -11.68 48.13
C SER A 914 26.09 -11.40 47.47
N TYR A 915 25.66 -12.26 46.53
CA TYR A 915 24.30 -12.23 45.99
C TYR A 915 23.22 -12.60 47.02
N SER A 916 23.60 -13.35 48.07
CA SER A 916 22.68 -13.79 49.13
C SER A 916 22.27 -12.67 50.09
N GLU A 917 22.90 -11.50 49.99
CA GLU A 917 22.78 -10.39 50.94
C GLU A 917 22.16 -9.13 50.30
N LEU A 918 21.40 -9.31 49.22
CA LEU A 918 20.79 -8.23 48.44
C LEU A 918 19.26 -8.35 48.37
N HIS A 919 18.59 -7.20 48.29
CA HIS A 919 17.15 -7.10 48.02
C HIS A 919 16.90 -6.88 46.54
N TYR A 920 15.92 -7.60 45.98
CA TYR A 920 15.57 -7.50 44.56
C TYR A 920 14.10 -7.16 44.37
N TYR A 921 13.81 -6.30 43.40
CA TYR A 921 12.50 -5.72 43.13
C TYR A 921 12.09 -5.97 41.69
N SER A 922 10.80 -6.21 41.44
CA SER A 922 10.29 -6.29 40.06
C SER A 922 10.29 -4.94 39.36
N ASN A 923 10.19 -3.85 40.15
CA ASN A 923 9.94 -2.44 39.79
C ASN A 923 8.66 -2.18 39.00
N ILE A 924 8.38 -3.04 38.03
CA ILE A 924 7.22 -3.04 37.16
C ILE A 924 6.04 -3.70 37.85
N CYS A 925 4.88 -3.11 37.59
CA CYS A 925 3.60 -3.58 38.06
C CYS A 925 3.00 -4.63 37.12
N ARG A 926 2.38 -5.66 37.69
CA ARG A 926 1.53 -6.64 36.97
C ARG A 926 0.08 -6.48 37.41
N ILE A 927 -0.83 -7.08 36.65
CA ILE A 927 -2.23 -7.18 37.06
C ILE A 927 -2.49 -8.57 37.64
N ILE A 928 -3.14 -8.62 38.79
CA ILE A 928 -3.64 -9.85 39.40
C ILE A 928 -5.17 -9.84 39.42
N ARG A 929 -5.78 -10.97 39.03
CA ARG A 929 -7.24 -11.15 39.01
C ARG A 929 -7.66 -12.03 40.19
N CYS A 930 -8.40 -11.46 41.13
CA CYS A 930 -8.93 -12.20 42.27
C CYS A 930 -10.07 -13.13 41.84
N LYS A 931 -10.34 -14.17 42.64
CA LYS A 931 -11.52 -15.06 42.45
C LYS A 931 -12.86 -14.32 42.43
N SER A 932 -12.93 -13.13 43.03
CA SER A 932 -14.09 -12.24 43.01
C SER A 932 -14.29 -11.49 41.68
N GLY A 933 -13.35 -11.61 40.72
CA GLY A 933 -13.32 -10.83 39.48
C GLY A 933 -12.73 -9.42 39.63
N GLN A 934 -12.31 -9.04 40.84
CA GLN A 934 -11.65 -7.76 41.08
C GLN A 934 -10.19 -7.80 40.60
N GLU A 935 -9.79 -6.78 39.84
CA GLU A 935 -8.41 -6.63 39.39
C GLU A 935 -7.61 -5.74 40.36
N MET A 936 -6.37 -6.14 40.63
CA MET A 936 -5.43 -5.39 41.46
C MET A 936 -4.08 -5.28 40.76
N TYR A 937 -3.37 -4.20 41.05
CA TYR A 937 -1.99 -3.97 40.65
C TYR A 937 -1.04 -4.55 41.71
N VAL A 938 0.01 -5.24 41.28
CA VAL A 938 0.97 -5.91 42.16
C VAL A 938 2.42 -5.66 41.75
N LYS A 939 3.31 -5.46 42.73
CA LYS A 939 4.77 -5.43 42.57
C LYS A 939 5.40 -6.48 43.50
N PHE A 940 6.46 -7.13 43.05
CA PHE A 940 7.10 -8.23 43.76
C PHE A 940 8.48 -7.84 44.28
N LYS A 941 8.89 -8.45 45.40
CA LYS A 941 10.19 -8.27 46.03
C LYS A 941 10.69 -9.59 46.60
N ILE A 942 12.00 -9.81 46.58
CA ILE A 942 12.65 -10.81 47.43
C ILE A 942 13.65 -10.13 48.36
N ARG A 943 13.70 -10.59 49.61
CA ARG A 943 14.67 -10.15 50.61
C ARG A 943 15.43 -11.34 51.20
N PRO A 944 16.66 -11.17 51.68
CA PRO A 944 17.36 -12.21 52.45
C PRO A 944 16.54 -12.63 53.68
N ILE A 945 16.66 -13.89 54.10
CA ILE A 945 15.98 -14.38 55.31
C ILE A 945 16.50 -13.69 56.59
N ASN A 946 17.75 -13.25 56.58
CA ASN A 946 18.36 -12.53 57.70
C ASN A 946 17.87 -11.08 57.75
N GLU A 947 17.07 -10.75 58.76
CA GLU A 947 16.47 -9.42 58.95
C GLU A 947 17.51 -8.32 59.21
N ASN A 948 18.72 -8.67 59.66
CA ASN A 948 19.80 -7.72 59.86
C ASN A 948 20.37 -7.16 58.55
N ILE A 949 20.04 -7.79 57.40
CA ILE A 949 20.48 -7.34 56.08
C ILE A 949 19.44 -6.35 55.52
N GLY A 950 19.71 -5.06 55.72
CA GLY A 950 18.87 -3.97 55.24
C GLY A 950 18.92 -3.75 53.73
N GLU A 951 18.00 -2.94 53.22
CA GLU A 951 17.90 -2.58 51.79
C GLU A 951 19.11 -1.79 51.26
N GLU A 952 19.87 -1.18 52.19
CA GLU A 952 21.08 -0.40 51.94
C GLU A 952 22.34 -1.27 51.77
N SER A 953 22.22 -2.60 51.91
CA SER A 953 23.33 -3.54 51.69
C SER A 953 23.97 -3.33 50.31
N GLY A 954 25.27 -3.05 50.31
CA GLY A 954 26.08 -2.80 49.11
C GLY A 954 25.71 -1.54 48.33
N LYS A 955 24.91 -0.62 48.88
CA LYS A 955 24.49 0.61 48.19
C LYS A 955 25.69 1.53 47.92
N VAL A 956 25.63 2.23 46.78
CA VAL A 956 26.71 3.06 46.28
C VAL A 956 26.33 4.53 46.40
N GLU A 957 27.22 5.32 46.99
CA GLU A 957 27.04 6.76 47.08
C GLU A 957 27.21 7.44 45.71
N PRO A 958 26.30 8.34 45.30
CA PRO A 958 26.40 9.02 44.01
C PRO A 958 27.63 9.93 43.90
N ILE A 959 28.55 9.61 42.99
CA ILE A 959 29.76 10.41 42.72
C ILE A 959 29.57 11.45 41.59
N GLY A 960 28.38 11.53 40.99
CA GLY A 960 28.08 12.45 39.88
C GLY A 960 26.60 12.56 39.54
N ILE A 961 26.28 13.15 38.37
CA ILE A 961 24.90 13.20 37.85
C ILE A 961 24.48 11.79 37.41
N LEU A 962 25.29 11.14 36.57
CA LEU A 962 25.12 9.76 36.13
C LEU A 962 26.45 8.99 36.26
N PRO A 963 26.43 7.65 36.34
CA PRO A 963 27.65 6.85 36.26
C PRO A 963 28.35 7.03 34.90
N PRO A 964 29.69 6.88 34.84
CA PRO A 964 30.51 7.22 33.67
C PRO A 964 30.27 6.34 32.43
N GLU A 965 29.82 5.10 32.62
CA GLU A 965 29.39 4.20 31.53
C GLU A 965 27.92 3.84 31.67
N THR A 966 27.33 3.25 30.62
CA THR A 966 25.96 2.74 30.61
C THR A 966 25.77 1.56 31.56
N GLY A 967 25.71 1.83 32.85
CA GLY A 967 25.22 0.90 33.87
C GLY A 967 26.26 0.28 34.79
N ALA A 968 27.57 0.29 34.45
CA ALA A 968 28.59 -0.27 35.33
C ALA A 968 29.80 0.66 35.51
N ILE A 969 30.22 0.88 36.75
CA ILE A 969 31.48 1.58 37.05
C ILE A 969 32.62 0.55 36.91
N PRO A 970 33.76 0.94 36.31
CA PRO A 970 34.94 0.07 36.23
C PRO A 970 35.37 -0.45 37.62
N ARG A 971 36.04 -1.60 37.61
CA ARG A 971 36.63 -2.21 38.80
C ARG A 971 37.71 -1.29 39.37
N ASP A 972 37.81 -1.23 40.70
CA ASP A 972 38.92 -0.55 41.36
C ASP A 972 40.25 -1.26 41.02
N LEU A 973 41.26 -0.50 40.62
CA LEU A 973 42.59 -1.01 40.26
C LEU A 973 43.25 -1.78 41.41
N ASN A 974 42.87 -1.51 42.66
CA ASN A 974 43.39 -2.19 43.85
C ASN A 974 42.61 -3.45 44.25
N ASP A 975 41.46 -3.72 43.63
CA ASP A 975 40.68 -4.92 43.90
C ASP A 975 41.35 -6.13 43.24
N THR A 976 41.71 -7.15 44.04
CA THR A 976 42.41 -8.38 43.59
C THR A 976 41.52 -9.63 43.62
N ARG A 977 40.22 -9.49 43.91
CA ARG A 977 39.27 -10.62 43.96
C ARG A 977 39.07 -11.32 42.59
N PRO A 978 38.76 -12.62 42.53
CA PRO A 978 38.47 -13.30 41.26
C PRO A 978 37.34 -12.64 40.45
N LEU A 979 37.35 -12.77 39.12
CA LEU A 979 36.32 -12.19 38.23
C LEU A 979 34.89 -12.67 38.54
N LEU A 980 34.75 -13.89 39.08
CA LEU A 980 33.47 -14.56 39.34
C LEU A 980 33.24 -14.80 40.85
N PHE A 981 33.83 -13.98 41.73
CA PHE A 981 33.82 -14.27 43.17
C PHE A 981 32.41 -14.28 43.79
N LEU A 982 31.45 -13.51 43.25
CA LEU A 982 30.06 -13.52 43.74
C LEU A 982 29.35 -14.80 43.31
N ALA A 983 29.60 -15.25 42.08
CA ALA A 983 29.13 -16.54 41.59
C ALA A 983 29.69 -17.69 42.45
N ASP A 984 30.99 -17.70 42.73
CA ASP A 984 31.65 -18.71 43.54
C ASP A 984 31.14 -18.72 45.00
N ASP A 985 30.90 -17.53 45.58
CA ASP A 985 30.31 -17.41 46.91
C ASP A 985 28.89 -17.98 46.98
N PHE A 986 28.05 -17.63 46.00
CA PHE A 986 26.69 -18.14 45.93
C PHE A 986 26.67 -19.67 45.81
N GLN A 987 27.51 -20.25 44.95
CA GLN A 987 27.60 -21.71 44.80
C GLN A 987 28.03 -22.40 46.10
N ARG A 988 29.04 -21.85 46.80
CA ARG A 988 29.46 -22.36 48.10
C ARG A 988 28.33 -22.32 49.13
N ARG A 989 27.57 -21.23 49.18
CA ARG A 989 26.44 -21.07 50.13
C ARG A 989 25.27 -21.99 49.80
N VAL A 990 24.98 -22.25 48.54
CA VAL A 990 23.95 -23.23 48.15
C VAL A 990 24.34 -24.65 48.59
N ASN A 991 25.63 -25.00 48.53
CA ASN A 991 26.13 -26.30 48.97
C ASN A 991 26.27 -26.43 50.51
N SER A 992 26.07 -25.35 51.27
CA SER A 992 26.21 -25.39 52.73
C SER A 992 24.92 -25.92 53.41
N PRO A 993 25.02 -26.45 54.65
CA PRO A 993 23.84 -26.89 55.39
C PRO A 993 22.86 -25.73 55.60
N GLY A 994 21.68 -25.81 54.99
CA GLY A 994 20.63 -24.78 55.03
C GLY A 994 20.44 -24.00 53.73
N GLY A 995 21.33 -24.15 52.74
CA GLY A 995 21.24 -23.52 51.42
C GLY A 995 21.16 -21.99 51.47
N VAL A 996 20.74 -21.38 50.35
CA VAL A 996 20.43 -19.95 50.29
C VAL A 996 18.92 -19.76 50.44
N ARG A 997 18.50 -18.90 51.37
CA ARG A 997 17.10 -18.69 51.72
C ARG A 997 16.69 -17.22 51.56
N TYR A 998 15.57 -16.98 50.87
CA TYR A 998 14.96 -15.66 50.70
C TYR A 998 13.50 -15.67 51.15
N ILE A 999 12.97 -14.51 51.48
CA ILE A 999 11.54 -14.28 51.68
C ILE A 999 10.97 -13.59 50.45
N PHE A 1000 9.93 -14.18 49.87
CA PHE A 1000 9.15 -13.63 48.77
C PHE A 1000 8.05 -12.72 49.32
N GLN A 1001 8.02 -11.49 48.81
CA GLN A 1001 7.10 -10.45 49.25
C GLN A 1001 6.35 -9.85 48.07
N LEU A 1002 5.15 -9.34 48.31
CA LEU A 1002 4.41 -8.51 47.35
C LEU A 1002 3.79 -7.29 48.02
N GLN A 1003 3.53 -6.26 47.22
CA GLN A 1003 2.69 -5.12 47.56
C GLN A 1003 1.57 -5.03 46.51
N TYR A 1004 0.36 -4.63 46.91
CA TYR A 1004 -0.78 -4.55 46.01
C TYR A 1004 -1.64 -3.30 46.22
N GLN A 1005 -2.34 -2.89 45.18
CA GLN A 1005 -3.33 -1.79 45.21
C GLN A 1005 -4.48 -2.10 44.24
N VAL A 1006 -5.70 -1.67 44.56
CA VAL A 1006 -6.85 -1.80 43.65
C VAL A 1006 -6.66 -0.94 42.40
N VAL A 1007 -7.05 -1.45 41.23
CA VAL A 1007 -6.98 -0.70 39.97
C VAL A 1007 -7.95 0.51 40.02
N PRO A 1008 -7.45 1.76 39.91
CA PRO A 1008 -8.32 2.93 39.90
C PRO A 1008 -9.15 3.03 38.62
N ASN A 1009 -10.29 3.73 38.72
CA ASN A 1009 -11.14 4.02 37.57
C ASN A 1009 -10.56 5.14 36.68
N ASP A 1010 -9.76 6.06 37.26
CA ASP A 1010 -9.14 7.17 36.53
C ASP A 1010 -7.88 6.72 35.77
N GLU A 1011 -7.78 7.11 34.50
CA GLU A 1011 -6.69 6.68 33.62
C GLU A 1011 -5.35 7.33 33.98
N ASN A 1012 -5.34 8.59 34.44
CA ASN A 1012 -4.11 9.27 34.83
C ASN A 1012 -3.57 8.72 36.15
N GLU A 1013 -4.47 8.39 37.07
CA GLU A 1013 -4.11 7.71 38.32
C GLU A 1013 -3.53 6.32 38.03
N ARG A 1014 -4.14 5.55 37.11
CA ARG A 1014 -3.58 4.27 36.64
C ARG A 1014 -2.17 4.47 36.09
N ASP A 1015 -1.95 5.39 35.15
CA ASP A 1015 -0.63 5.59 34.55
C ASP A 1015 0.41 6.04 35.59
N THR A 1016 0.01 6.83 36.59
CA THR A 1016 0.88 7.26 37.70
C THR A 1016 1.29 6.09 38.60
N ILE A 1017 0.38 5.17 38.92
CA ILE A 1017 0.68 3.96 39.71
C ILE A 1017 1.63 3.03 38.95
N LEU A 1018 1.49 2.97 37.62
CA LEU A 1018 2.31 2.16 36.73
C LEU A 1018 3.69 2.76 36.42
N ASP A 1019 3.94 4.00 36.82
CA ASP A 1019 5.25 4.64 36.66
C ASP A 1019 6.32 3.88 37.46
N CYS A 1020 7.15 3.12 36.75
CA CYS A 1020 8.20 2.31 37.36
C CYS A 1020 9.43 3.14 37.80
N THR A 1021 9.46 4.45 37.54
CA THR A 1021 10.52 5.36 38.03
C THR A 1021 10.31 5.82 39.45
N ARG A 1022 9.17 5.46 40.07
CA ARG A 1022 8.83 5.83 41.44
C ARG A 1022 8.43 4.60 42.25
N PRO A 1023 9.00 4.40 43.46
CA PRO A 1023 8.48 3.39 44.37
C PRO A 1023 7.09 3.78 44.86
N TRP A 1024 6.29 2.80 45.26
CA TRP A 1024 5.06 3.08 45.98
C TRP A 1024 5.37 3.48 47.42
N ASP A 1025 4.46 4.24 48.00
CA ASP A 1025 4.52 4.67 49.39
C ASP A 1025 4.37 3.44 50.30
N GLN A 1026 5.47 3.03 50.95
CA GLN A 1026 5.52 1.81 51.77
C GLN A 1026 4.67 1.92 53.05
N ASP A 1027 4.43 3.13 53.55
CA ASP A 1027 3.57 3.34 54.73
C ASP A 1027 2.11 3.07 54.39
N LYS A 1028 1.71 3.36 53.14
CA LYS A 1028 0.35 3.09 52.64
C LYS A 1028 0.19 1.69 52.05
N PHE A 1029 1.22 1.18 51.39
CA PHE A 1029 1.21 -0.10 50.68
C PHE A 1029 2.42 -0.95 51.14
N PRO A 1030 2.35 -1.53 52.35
CA PRO A 1030 3.47 -2.30 52.89
C PRO A 1030 3.68 -3.60 52.11
N PHE A 1031 4.93 -4.08 52.08
CA PHE A 1031 5.25 -5.40 51.57
C PHE A 1031 4.77 -6.48 52.55
N ILE A 1032 4.12 -7.50 52.01
CA ILE A 1032 3.58 -8.64 52.76
C ILE A 1032 4.40 -9.87 52.42
N ASP A 1033 4.79 -10.63 53.44
CA ASP A 1033 5.51 -11.91 53.30
C ASP A 1033 4.54 -12.98 52.78
N ILE A 1034 4.89 -13.57 51.63
CA ILE A 1034 4.07 -14.56 50.92
C ILE A 1034 4.59 -15.98 51.13
N GLY A 1035 5.91 -16.14 51.18
CA GLY A 1035 6.52 -17.44 51.34
C GLY A 1035 8.03 -17.38 51.34
N GLU A 1036 8.62 -18.54 51.59
CA GLU A 1036 10.06 -18.71 51.64
C GLU A 1036 10.57 -19.39 50.37
N ILE A 1037 11.69 -18.91 49.85
CA ILE A 1037 12.40 -19.51 48.71
C ILE A 1037 13.68 -20.14 49.25
N VAL A 1038 13.81 -21.45 49.08
CA VAL A 1038 15.00 -22.22 49.47
C VAL A 1038 15.72 -22.70 48.23
N ILE A 1039 17.04 -22.49 48.19
CA ILE A 1039 17.92 -22.91 47.09
C ILE A 1039 18.98 -23.83 47.68
N ASP A 1040 18.84 -25.12 47.42
CA ASP A 1040 19.59 -26.20 48.07
C ASP A 1040 20.46 -27.01 47.09
N ARG A 1041 20.36 -26.73 45.80
CA ARG A 1041 21.15 -27.38 44.75
C ARG A 1041 21.62 -26.37 43.72
N ASN A 1042 22.91 -26.42 43.38
CA ASN A 1042 23.48 -25.68 42.26
C ASN A 1042 23.07 -26.27 40.90
N LEU A 1043 22.84 -25.37 39.93
CA LEU A 1043 22.75 -25.71 38.51
C LEU A 1043 24.13 -25.64 37.86
N ASN A 1044 24.42 -26.58 36.96
CA ASN A 1044 25.65 -26.50 36.17
C ASN A 1044 25.56 -25.38 35.10
N ALA A 1045 26.69 -25.04 34.48
CA ALA A 1045 26.75 -23.94 33.52
C ALA A 1045 25.81 -24.13 32.31
N GLU A 1046 25.68 -25.36 31.79
CA GLU A 1046 24.78 -25.67 30.68
C GLU A 1046 23.30 -25.56 31.08
N GLU A 1047 22.91 -26.13 32.23
CA GLU A 1047 21.57 -26.03 32.81
C GLU A 1047 21.20 -24.55 33.04
N SER A 1048 22.11 -23.76 33.60
CA SER A 1048 21.91 -22.32 33.81
C SER A 1048 21.78 -21.55 32.49
N GLN A 1049 22.54 -21.90 31.46
CA GLN A 1049 22.46 -21.24 30.14
C GLN A 1049 21.16 -21.60 29.39
N ARG A 1050 20.69 -22.84 29.48
CA ARG A 1050 19.42 -23.30 28.89
C ARG A 1050 18.18 -22.70 29.57
N LEU A 1051 18.32 -22.17 30.79
CA LEU A 1051 17.23 -21.45 31.45
C LEU A 1051 17.00 -20.07 30.83
N GLU A 1052 15.83 -19.95 30.22
CA GLU A 1052 15.35 -18.73 29.58
C GLU A 1052 14.12 -18.22 30.31
N PHE A 1053 14.22 -17.05 30.92
CA PHE A 1053 13.11 -16.41 31.61
C PHE A 1053 12.36 -15.53 30.62
N ASN A 1054 11.05 -15.75 30.52
CA ASN A 1054 10.17 -14.96 29.66
C ASN A 1054 9.22 -14.14 30.53
N PRO A 1055 9.35 -12.80 30.58
CA PRO A 1055 8.42 -11.93 31.29
C PRO A 1055 6.96 -12.05 30.81
N PHE A 1056 6.68 -12.70 29.68
CA PHE A 1056 5.33 -12.98 29.19
C PHE A 1056 4.75 -14.33 29.67
N LEU A 1057 5.53 -15.16 30.37
CA LEU A 1057 5.02 -16.39 30.93
C LEU A 1057 3.98 -16.06 32.01
N ARG A 1058 2.71 -16.13 31.61
CA ARG A 1058 1.54 -15.76 32.41
C ARG A 1058 0.84 -16.99 32.98
N CYS A 1059 0.27 -16.84 34.16
CA CYS A 1059 -0.74 -17.75 34.68
C CYS A 1059 -2.12 -17.10 34.53
N HIS A 1060 -3.19 -17.87 34.79
CA HIS A 1060 -4.56 -17.35 34.71
C HIS A 1060 -4.77 -16.08 35.57
N ASP A 1061 -4.08 -16.03 36.71
CA ASP A 1061 -4.34 -15.01 37.73
C ASP A 1061 -3.41 -13.80 37.62
N VAL A 1062 -2.22 -13.91 37.02
CA VAL A 1062 -1.24 -12.82 36.91
C VAL A 1062 -0.87 -12.57 35.44
N ASP A 1063 -1.04 -11.33 34.97
CA ASP A 1063 -0.88 -10.97 33.56
C ASP A 1063 -0.09 -9.66 33.34
N VAL A 1064 0.30 -9.44 32.09
CA VAL A 1064 0.99 -8.23 31.64
C VAL A 1064 -0.03 -7.13 31.38
N ILE A 1065 0.27 -5.91 31.81
CA ILE A 1065 -0.59 -4.75 31.54
C ILE A 1065 -0.33 -4.26 30.11
N ARG A 1066 -1.38 -4.21 29.31
CA ARG A 1066 -1.33 -3.76 27.92
C ARG A 1066 -1.12 -2.25 27.83
N ALA A 1067 -0.47 -1.83 26.74
CA ALA A 1067 -0.27 -0.42 26.41
C ALA A 1067 -0.60 -0.20 24.93
N THR A 1068 -1.29 0.89 24.63
CA THR A 1068 -1.64 1.27 23.25
C THR A 1068 -0.65 2.26 22.65
N SER A 1069 0.07 3.01 23.48
CA SER A 1069 1.03 4.02 23.04
C SER A 1069 2.39 3.90 23.73
N CYS A 1070 3.46 4.31 23.03
CA CYS A 1070 4.83 4.25 23.52
C CYS A 1070 5.12 5.21 24.69
N SER A 1071 4.20 6.13 25.01
CA SER A 1071 4.31 7.10 26.11
C SER A 1071 3.60 6.67 27.39
N GLN A 1072 2.89 5.53 27.39
CA GLN A 1072 2.25 5.00 28.60
C GLN A 1072 3.28 4.25 29.45
N SER A 1073 3.14 4.30 30.78
CA SER A 1073 4.08 3.65 31.71
C SER A 1073 4.04 2.12 31.60
N ALA A 1074 2.88 1.56 31.24
CA ALA A 1074 2.72 0.14 30.92
C ALA A 1074 3.55 -0.34 29.70
N SER A 1075 3.97 0.58 28.83
CA SER A 1075 4.63 0.25 27.56
C SER A 1075 5.95 -0.49 27.72
N ILE A 1076 6.67 -0.35 28.85
CA ILE A 1076 7.93 -1.06 29.04
C ILE A 1076 7.69 -2.56 29.19
N ASP A 1077 6.76 -2.96 30.06
CA ASP A 1077 6.49 -4.37 30.28
C ASP A 1077 5.79 -5.01 29.08
N HIS A 1078 4.84 -4.27 28.48
CA HIS A 1078 4.18 -4.70 27.27
C HIS A 1078 5.18 -4.97 26.14
N GLY A 1079 6.04 -3.99 25.83
CA GLY A 1079 7.00 -4.12 24.72
C GLY A 1079 8.13 -5.11 25.00
N ARG A 1080 8.65 -5.17 26.24
CA ARG A 1080 9.70 -6.16 26.56
C ARG A 1080 9.17 -7.60 26.45
N SER A 1081 7.89 -7.82 26.77
CA SER A 1081 7.29 -9.15 26.72
C SER A 1081 7.36 -9.75 25.30
N LEU A 1082 7.18 -8.91 24.28
CA LEU A 1082 7.32 -9.29 22.88
C LEU A 1082 8.78 -9.44 22.45
N ILE A 1083 9.64 -8.47 22.81
CA ILE A 1083 11.06 -8.46 22.44
C ILE A 1083 11.79 -9.70 22.98
N TYR A 1084 11.53 -10.06 24.24
CA TYR A 1084 12.15 -11.22 24.88
C TYR A 1084 11.83 -12.50 24.13
N GLU A 1085 10.56 -12.69 23.76
CA GLU A 1085 10.08 -13.88 23.07
C GLU A 1085 10.66 -13.98 21.64
N ILE A 1086 10.70 -12.87 20.90
CA ILE A 1086 11.37 -12.80 19.59
C ILE A 1086 12.85 -13.19 19.71
N CYS A 1087 13.58 -12.59 20.67
CA CYS A 1087 15.00 -12.87 20.86
C CYS A 1087 15.24 -14.32 21.32
N GLN A 1088 14.32 -14.88 22.10
CA GLN A 1088 14.36 -16.27 22.54
C GLN A 1088 14.23 -17.23 21.35
N HIS A 1089 13.24 -16.99 20.48
CA HIS A 1089 13.06 -17.79 19.27
C HIS A 1089 14.30 -17.80 18.38
N LEU A 1090 14.89 -16.62 18.17
CA LEU A 1090 16.10 -16.47 17.37
C LEU A 1090 17.32 -17.17 17.99
N ARG A 1091 17.48 -17.11 19.32
CA ARG A 1091 18.58 -17.78 20.01
C ARG A 1091 18.47 -19.30 19.92
N ASN A 1092 17.25 -19.83 20.03
CA ASN A 1092 16.99 -21.28 20.00
C ASN A 1092 16.92 -21.84 18.58
N GLY A 1093 17.00 -20.99 17.54
CA GLY A 1093 16.83 -21.41 16.16
C GLY A 1093 15.42 -21.91 15.84
N THR A 1094 14.42 -21.55 16.64
CA THR A 1094 13.01 -21.90 16.39
C THR A 1094 12.38 -20.91 15.41
N PRO A 1095 11.51 -21.36 14.51
CA PRO A 1095 10.84 -20.48 13.55
C PRO A 1095 10.07 -19.36 14.25
N LEU A 1096 10.18 -18.12 13.73
CA LEU A 1096 9.37 -17.00 14.18
C LEU A 1096 7.95 -17.11 13.59
N PRO A 1097 6.89 -16.80 14.37
CA PRO A 1097 5.56 -16.57 13.83
C PRO A 1097 5.58 -15.52 12.71
N GLN A 1098 4.75 -15.71 11.69
CA GLN A 1098 4.70 -14.84 10.52
C GLN A 1098 4.38 -13.38 10.87
N SER A 1099 3.54 -13.16 11.89
CA SER A 1099 3.20 -11.83 12.42
C SER A 1099 4.42 -11.09 12.99
N TRP A 1100 5.30 -11.80 13.70
CA TRP A 1100 6.53 -11.21 14.25
C TRP A 1100 7.57 -10.96 13.16
N LYS A 1101 7.65 -11.82 12.14
CA LYS A 1101 8.52 -11.59 10.98
C LYS A 1101 8.13 -10.33 10.23
N TYR A 1102 6.84 -10.16 9.93
CA TYR A 1102 6.32 -8.95 9.29
C TYR A 1102 6.57 -7.70 10.15
N PHE A 1103 6.35 -7.83 11.46
CA PHE A 1103 6.65 -6.76 12.42
C PHE A 1103 8.13 -6.33 12.40
N LEU A 1104 9.08 -7.28 12.28
CA LEU A 1104 10.50 -6.98 12.13
C LEU A 1104 10.86 -6.40 10.74
N GLU A 1105 10.23 -6.90 9.66
CA GLU A 1105 10.45 -6.40 8.29
C GLU A 1105 9.96 -4.96 8.10
N GLN A 1106 8.96 -4.52 8.87
CA GLN A 1106 8.52 -3.13 8.90
C GLN A 1106 9.43 -2.19 9.68
N SER A 1107 10.41 -2.71 10.42
CA SER A 1107 11.38 -1.89 11.15
C SER A 1107 12.42 -1.26 10.22
N ASP A 1108 13.02 -0.14 10.63
CA ASP A 1108 14.10 0.50 9.88
C ASP A 1108 15.42 -0.33 9.96
N VAL A 1109 15.46 -1.35 10.82
CA VAL A 1109 16.63 -2.21 11.06
C VAL A 1109 16.55 -3.43 10.16
N LYS A 1110 17.52 -3.58 9.24
CA LYS A 1110 17.61 -4.76 8.38
C LYS A 1110 18.09 -5.98 9.17
N VAL A 1111 17.18 -6.90 9.47
CA VAL A 1111 17.46 -8.20 10.09
C VAL A 1111 17.52 -9.27 9.00
N ASP A 1112 18.66 -9.95 8.83
CA ASP A 1112 18.77 -11.07 7.91
C ASP A 1112 18.19 -12.35 8.53
N LEU A 1113 17.00 -12.75 8.06
CA LEU A 1113 16.29 -13.93 8.55
C LEU A 1113 16.47 -15.15 7.62
N SER A 1114 17.36 -15.10 6.62
CA SER A 1114 17.55 -16.17 5.64
C SER A 1114 18.04 -17.49 6.24
N GLY A 1115 18.67 -17.44 7.43
CA GLY A 1115 19.13 -18.60 8.19
C GLY A 1115 18.14 -19.15 9.24
N CYS A 1116 16.96 -18.55 9.40
CA CYS A 1116 15.94 -19.05 10.34
C CYS A 1116 15.05 -20.10 9.66
N PRO A 1117 14.81 -21.28 10.27
CA PRO A 1117 13.92 -22.28 9.69
C PRO A 1117 12.51 -21.70 9.53
N MET A 1118 11.85 -22.03 8.42
CA MET A 1118 10.48 -21.58 8.14
C MET A 1118 9.50 -22.37 9.02
N ALA A 1119 8.52 -21.69 9.63
CA ALA A 1119 7.29 -22.36 10.06
C ALA A 1119 6.55 -22.82 8.79
N SER A 1120 6.87 -24.01 8.31
CA SER A 1120 6.00 -24.69 7.35
C SER A 1120 4.65 -24.90 8.03
N SER A 1121 3.60 -24.57 7.30
CA SER A 1121 2.21 -24.76 7.71
C SER A 1121 2.02 -26.20 8.21
N VAL A 1122 1.69 -26.33 9.49
CA VAL A 1122 1.23 -27.60 10.07
C VAL A 1122 -0.13 -27.93 9.44
N SER A 1123 -0.11 -28.58 8.28
CA SER A 1123 -1.08 -29.61 7.89
C SER A 1123 -0.63 -30.34 6.62
N SER A 1124 0.00 -31.50 6.79
CA SER A 1124 -0.44 -32.73 6.14
C SER A 1124 0.34 -33.92 6.70
N LYS A 1125 -0.42 -34.92 7.13
CA LYS A 1125 0.06 -36.28 7.39
C LYS A 1125 0.90 -36.75 6.20
N ASN A 1126 2.15 -37.14 6.46
CA ASN A 1126 2.99 -38.12 5.76
C ASN A 1126 4.47 -37.70 5.80
N GLN A 1127 5.10 -37.78 6.97
CA GLN A 1127 6.56 -37.83 7.09
C GLN A 1127 6.98 -38.84 8.16
N GLU A 1128 6.45 -40.07 8.08
CA GLU A 1128 7.21 -41.26 8.48
C GLU A 1128 7.86 -41.80 7.20
N SER A 1129 9.15 -41.49 6.98
CA SER A 1129 10.07 -42.27 6.09
C SER A 1129 11.39 -41.56 5.74
N GLN A 1130 11.74 -40.40 6.32
CA GLN A 1130 12.99 -39.70 5.96
C GLN A 1130 13.96 -39.36 7.09
N GLU A 1131 13.64 -39.66 8.36
CA GLU A 1131 14.55 -39.44 9.50
C GLU A 1131 15.51 -40.61 9.81
N GLN A 1132 15.43 -41.73 9.10
CA GLN A 1132 16.30 -42.90 9.36
C GLN A 1132 17.59 -42.97 8.52
N LYS A 1133 17.94 -41.96 7.71
CA LYS A 1133 19.13 -42.02 6.84
C LYS A 1133 20.22 -40.97 7.07
N THR A 1134 20.09 -40.08 8.06
CA THR A 1134 21.08 -39.01 8.29
C THR A 1134 21.91 -39.17 9.58
N VAL A 1135 21.78 -40.30 10.29
CA VAL A 1135 22.52 -40.58 11.54
C VAL A 1135 23.79 -41.44 11.32
N LEU A 1136 24.16 -41.77 10.08
CA LEU A 1136 25.27 -42.70 9.80
C LEU A 1136 26.46 -42.14 9.00
N SER A 1137 26.65 -40.81 8.90
CA SER A 1137 27.78 -40.26 8.11
C SER A 1137 28.62 -39.16 8.78
N PHE A 1138 28.64 -39.06 10.11
CA PHE A 1138 29.45 -38.06 10.83
C PHE A 1138 30.53 -38.64 11.77
N PHE A 1139 30.93 -39.90 11.57
CA PHE A 1139 32.15 -40.47 12.14
C PHE A 1139 32.97 -41.20 11.06
N SER A 1140 33.69 -40.43 10.25
CA SER A 1140 34.93 -40.87 9.57
C SER A 1140 35.62 -39.68 8.89
N HIS A 1141 36.30 -38.85 9.68
CA HIS A 1141 37.63 -38.30 9.34
C HIS A 1141 38.22 -37.52 10.52
#